data_AF-A0A0E0F398-F1
#
_entry.id   AF-A0A0E0F398-F1
#
_cell.length_a   1.000
_cell.length_b   1.000
_cell.length_c   1.000
_cell.angle_alpha   90.00
_cell.angle_beta   90.00
_cell.angle_gamma   90.00
#
_symmetry.space_group_name_H-M   'P 1'
#
loop_
_entity.id
_entity.type
_entity.pdbx_description
1 polymer ?
#
loop_
_entity_poly.entity_id
_entity_poly.type
_entity_poly.pdbx_seq_one_letter_code
_entity_poly.pdbx_strand_id
1 'polypeptide(L)'
;MAISKAWISLLLALAVVLSAPAARAEEAAAAEEGGDAAAAEAVLTLDADGFDEAVAKHPFMVVEFYAPWCGHCKKLAPEYEKAAQELSKHDPPIVLAKVDANDEKNKPLATKYEIQGFPTLKIFRNQGKNIQEYKGPREAEGIVEYLKKQVGPASKEIKSPEDATNLIDDKKIYIVGIFSELSGTEYTNFMEVAEKLRSDYDFGHTLHANHLPRGDAAVERPLVRLFKPFDELVVDSKDFDVTALEKFIDASSTPKVVTFDKNPDNHPYLLKFFQSSAAKAMLFLNFSTGPFESFKSVYYVAAEEFKDKEIKFLIGDVEASQGAFQYFGLREDQVPLIIIQDGDSKKFLKAHVEPDQIVSWLKEYFDGKLSPFRKSEPIPEVNDEPVKVVVADNVHDFVFKSGKNVLVEFYAPWCGHCKKLAPVLDEAAMTLKSDEDVVIAKMDATANDVPSEFDVQGYPTLYFVTPSRKMVPYESGRTADEIVDFIKKNKETAGQAKEKAELLRAARGGHREWLEAVLLGAAPAPNHPPTAAALLLDVATTPQGDSALHVVAASGDSEAFLSCARTIYRSAMALLDRANARGDTPLHCAARAGNAAMEDEERGGARFRVADVLEKQNGRRETALHDAVRLSDERLVGHLMAVHPRLARLPGGDGMSPLYQAISLGHDRIAELLHQQGGDELSYSGPAGQTALHAAVLRGAEMTEKIMQWNAGLSGEADASGSTALHFAASADGPKIDIENSSLLRWLFLPCPFQCRRTPIELLLETDPSLACQPDGDGDYPIHVAASAGNLRLVALLLDKCPECAGLRDARGRTFLHVAVDRRRQEVVGFASDVDGRGFPAAAILNARDDDGNTALHLAVVAGVLRVFWCLFRNRKVCLDLANNDGLTPADLARTNALSDGNIRRDHFLQRHVPKLDESAESKKMTESAQVLGVGSVLVATVAFAVAFSPRGGYVAAGAPALAGRYAFDAFMYAVALAFPCSMLATLSLMYAGTAAVEMNVRHRYFKNSVWWMRLSMRSLLVAFALGVYLVLAPVSRATAAGVCALAAGTMLFRNRELVLMVSCAHVVRRRMGIRVVLRIGAPIGIDLLISNIVYLIIFGAPFCTPLCVLILFWRVAPTEVLRYVLRKRI
;
A
#
# COMPACT_ATOMS: atom_id res chain seq x y z
N MET A 1 46.79 -21.59 -42.72
CA MET A 1 46.24 -20.60 -43.69
C MET A 1 45.63 -21.23 -44.95
N ALA A 2 45.96 -22.47 -45.36
CA ALA A 2 45.36 -23.12 -46.54
C ALA A 2 44.03 -23.86 -46.26
N ILE A 3 43.76 -24.28 -45.02
CA ILE A 3 42.58 -25.08 -44.66
C ILE A 3 41.32 -24.20 -44.48
N SER A 4 41.44 -22.88 -44.27
CA SER A 4 40.26 -22.01 -44.03
C SER A 4 39.51 -21.62 -45.31
N LYS A 5 40.18 -21.52 -46.46
CA LYS A 5 39.53 -21.10 -47.71
C LYS A 5 38.58 -22.16 -48.28
N ALA A 6 38.88 -23.44 -48.07
CA ALA A 6 38.05 -24.56 -48.53
C ALA A 6 36.75 -24.69 -47.71
N TRP A 7 36.81 -24.49 -46.39
CA TRP A 7 35.65 -24.59 -45.51
C TRP A 7 34.69 -23.40 -45.63
N ILE A 8 35.22 -22.19 -45.86
CA ILE A 8 34.40 -20.99 -46.09
C ILE A 8 33.60 -21.12 -47.40
N SER A 9 34.22 -21.68 -48.45
CA SER A 9 33.57 -21.93 -49.75
C SER A 9 32.50 -23.04 -49.65
N LEU A 10 32.76 -24.08 -48.85
CA LEU A 10 31.83 -25.20 -48.62
C LEU A 10 30.61 -24.78 -47.76
N LEU A 11 30.82 -23.91 -46.76
CA LEU A 11 29.75 -23.39 -45.89
C LEU A 11 28.87 -22.34 -46.60
N LEU A 12 29.44 -21.52 -47.48
CA LEU A 12 28.68 -20.60 -48.35
C LEU A 12 27.87 -21.36 -49.40
N ALA A 13 28.40 -22.47 -49.94
CA ALA A 13 27.66 -23.33 -50.87
C ALA A 13 26.50 -24.08 -50.19
N LEU A 14 26.67 -24.55 -48.95
CA LEU A 14 25.61 -25.23 -48.19
C LEU A 14 24.44 -24.28 -47.83
N ALA A 15 24.73 -23.00 -47.60
CA ALA A 15 23.71 -21.98 -47.31
C ALA A 15 22.85 -21.59 -48.53
N VAL A 16 23.38 -21.76 -49.74
CA VAL A 16 22.64 -21.52 -51.00
C VAL A 16 21.80 -22.74 -51.40
N VAL A 17 22.22 -23.95 -51.04
CA VAL A 17 21.48 -25.20 -51.36
C VAL A 17 20.25 -25.44 -50.46
N LEU A 18 20.18 -24.81 -49.28
CA LEU A 18 19.07 -24.99 -48.34
C LEU A 18 17.88 -24.01 -48.53
N SER A 19 17.86 -23.19 -49.60
CA SER A 19 16.87 -22.12 -49.78
C SER A 19 16.01 -22.18 -51.05
N ALA A 20 16.02 -23.27 -51.82
CA ALA A 20 15.15 -23.41 -52.99
C ALA A 20 13.78 -24.04 -52.64
N PRO A 21 12.63 -23.39 -52.90
CA PRO A 21 11.36 -24.09 -53.01
C PRO A 21 11.10 -24.50 -54.47
N ALA A 22 10.65 -25.74 -54.66
CA ALA A 22 10.13 -26.24 -55.91
C ALA A 22 8.79 -25.55 -56.23
N ALA A 23 8.69 -24.90 -57.38
CA ALA A 23 7.43 -24.42 -57.94
C ALA A 23 6.75 -25.55 -58.72
N ARG A 24 5.48 -25.80 -58.43
CA ARG A 24 4.55 -26.45 -59.36
C ARG A 24 3.17 -25.82 -59.20
N ALA A 25 2.60 -25.44 -60.33
CA ALA A 25 1.28 -24.84 -60.48
C ALA A 25 0.17 -25.89 -60.27
N GLU A 26 -0.96 -25.46 -59.71
CA GLU A 26 -2.28 -25.93 -60.13
C GLU A 26 -3.40 -24.97 -59.71
N GLU A 27 -4.42 -24.94 -60.54
CA GLU A 27 -5.58 -24.06 -60.60
C GLU A 27 -6.81 -24.79 -60.01
N ALA A 28 -7.83 -24.05 -59.54
CA ALA A 28 -9.28 -24.36 -59.54
C ALA A 28 -10.06 -24.26 -58.21
N ALA A 29 -11.07 -23.37 -58.27
CA ALA A 29 -12.51 -23.54 -57.94
C ALA A 29 -13.06 -23.66 -56.48
N ALA A 30 -13.83 -22.62 -56.13
CA ALA A 30 -15.24 -22.58 -55.67
C ALA A 30 -15.73 -23.22 -54.34
N ALA A 31 -16.36 -22.34 -53.54
CA ALA A 31 -17.62 -22.42 -52.76
C ALA A 31 -17.88 -23.57 -51.74
N GLU A 32 -18.12 -23.24 -50.46
CA GLU A 32 -19.45 -23.11 -49.82
C GLU A 32 -19.37 -22.88 -48.28
N GLU A 33 -20.53 -22.49 -47.72
CA GLU A 33 -20.86 -21.86 -46.43
C GLU A 33 -20.82 -22.76 -45.16
N GLY A 34 -20.87 -22.10 -44.00
CA GLY A 34 -21.78 -22.52 -42.91
C GLY A 34 -21.16 -22.88 -41.55
N GLY A 35 -21.58 -22.17 -40.48
CA GLY A 35 -21.66 -22.72 -39.12
C GLY A 35 -21.04 -21.89 -38.00
N ASP A 36 -21.86 -21.03 -37.39
CA ASP A 36 -21.61 -20.30 -36.13
C ASP A 36 -21.79 -21.23 -34.91
N ALA A 37 -20.94 -21.12 -33.89
CA ALA A 37 -21.11 -21.74 -32.57
C ALA A 37 -20.37 -20.92 -31.48
N ALA A 38 -21.15 -20.43 -30.52
CA ALA A 38 -20.78 -19.49 -29.47
C ALA A 38 -19.65 -19.96 -28.53
N ALA A 39 -18.76 -19.03 -28.14
CA ALA A 39 -17.63 -19.23 -27.23
C ALA A 39 -18.01 -18.98 -25.75
N ALA A 40 -17.43 -19.76 -24.83
CA ALA A 40 -17.59 -19.60 -23.37
C ALA A 40 -16.64 -18.51 -22.82
N GLU A 41 -17.11 -17.68 -21.87
CA GLU A 41 -16.31 -16.66 -21.17
C GLU A 41 -15.21 -17.31 -20.28
N ALA A 42 -13.99 -16.76 -20.33
CA ALA A 42 -12.78 -17.08 -19.58
C ALA A 42 -12.64 -16.32 -18.25
N VAL A 43 -13.38 -15.23 -18.02
CA VAL A 43 -13.48 -14.58 -16.69
C VAL A 43 -14.56 -15.25 -15.86
N LEU A 44 -14.22 -15.68 -14.65
CA LEU A 44 -15.18 -16.31 -13.73
C LEU A 44 -16.19 -15.29 -13.22
N THR A 45 -17.49 -15.53 -13.45
CA THR A 45 -18.54 -14.73 -12.83
C THR A 45 -18.87 -15.31 -11.47
N LEU A 46 -18.77 -14.50 -10.43
CA LEU A 46 -19.01 -14.89 -9.04
C LEU A 46 -20.14 -14.06 -8.43
N ASP A 47 -20.84 -14.67 -7.48
CA ASP A 47 -21.86 -14.07 -6.62
C ASP A 47 -21.53 -14.33 -5.14
N ALA A 48 -22.35 -13.83 -4.22
CA ALA A 48 -22.16 -13.95 -2.77
C ALA A 48 -22.03 -15.40 -2.29
N ASP A 49 -22.73 -16.33 -2.94
CA ASP A 49 -22.77 -17.72 -2.52
C ASP A 49 -21.52 -18.50 -2.99
N GLY A 50 -20.92 -18.13 -4.13
CA GLY A 50 -19.74 -18.81 -4.70
C GLY A 50 -18.38 -18.11 -4.50
N PHE A 51 -18.35 -16.90 -3.92
CA PHE A 51 -17.15 -16.08 -3.85
C PHE A 51 -16.04 -16.64 -2.94
N ASP A 52 -16.39 -17.02 -1.71
CA ASP A 52 -15.41 -17.49 -0.73
C ASP A 52 -14.79 -18.83 -1.15
N GLU A 53 -15.56 -19.70 -1.82
CA GLU A 53 -15.09 -20.95 -2.42
C GLU A 53 -14.09 -20.68 -3.56
N ALA A 54 -14.39 -19.72 -4.42
CA ALA A 54 -13.50 -19.35 -5.52
C ALA A 54 -12.17 -18.74 -5.04
N VAL A 55 -12.19 -17.84 -4.05
CA VAL A 55 -10.96 -17.24 -3.48
C VAL A 55 -10.10 -18.28 -2.77
N ALA A 56 -10.73 -19.25 -2.08
CA ALA A 56 -10.01 -20.35 -1.42
C ALA A 56 -9.35 -21.30 -2.44
N LYS A 57 -9.98 -21.49 -3.60
CA LYS A 57 -9.50 -22.37 -4.67
C LYS A 57 -8.26 -21.85 -5.38
N HIS A 58 -8.03 -20.52 -5.41
CA HIS A 58 -6.97 -19.93 -6.21
C HIS A 58 -5.90 -19.20 -5.36
N PRO A 59 -4.61 -19.56 -5.51
CA PRO A 59 -3.51 -19.05 -4.68
C PRO A 59 -3.14 -17.58 -4.97
N PHE A 60 -3.49 -17.11 -6.16
CA PHE A 60 -3.38 -15.74 -6.59
C PHE A 60 -4.56 -15.49 -7.53
N MET A 61 -5.58 -14.79 -7.04
CA MET A 61 -6.77 -14.42 -7.79
C MET A 61 -6.88 -12.90 -7.84
N VAL A 62 -7.38 -12.37 -8.96
CA VAL A 62 -7.80 -10.98 -9.05
C VAL A 62 -9.31 -10.95 -9.26
N VAL A 63 -10.03 -10.18 -8.45
CA VAL A 63 -11.49 -10.05 -8.59
C VAL A 63 -11.85 -8.60 -8.93
N GLU A 64 -12.59 -8.42 -10.02
CA GLU A 64 -13.23 -7.17 -10.43
C GLU A 64 -14.63 -7.07 -9.81
N PHE A 65 -14.83 -6.10 -8.93
CA PHE A 65 -16.17 -5.71 -8.48
C PHE A 65 -16.72 -4.63 -9.43
N TYR A 66 -17.81 -4.94 -10.13
CA TYR A 66 -18.36 -4.10 -11.21
C TYR A 66 -19.85 -3.83 -11.04
N ALA A 67 -20.38 -2.92 -11.86
CA ALA A 67 -21.81 -2.68 -12.01
C ALA A 67 -22.19 -2.58 -13.51
N PRO A 68 -23.32 -3.16 -13.94
CA PRO A 68 -23.67 -3.31 -15.36
C PRO A 68 -24.00 -1.99 -16.06
N TRP A 69 -24.34 -0.94 -15.32
CA TRP A 69 -24.58 0.41 -15.84
C TRP A 69 -23.30 1.28 -15.90
N CYS A 70 -22.19 0.85 -15.29
CA CYS A 70 -20.96 1.65 -15.23
C CYS A 70 -20.18 1.61 -16.56
N GLY A 71 -19.93 2.80 -17.13
CA GLY A 71 -19.20 2.94 -18.40
C GLY A 71 -17.74 2.47 -18.34
N HIS A 72 -17.06 2.61 -17.20
CA HIS A 72 -15.67 2.15 -17.03
C HIS A 72 -15.56 0.63 -16.97
N CYS A 73 -16.52 -0.06 -16.34
CA CYS A 73 -16.58 -1.53 -16.29
C CYS A 73 -16.82 -2.11 -17.69
N LYS A 74 -17.72 -1.51 -18.49
CA LYS A 74 -17.97 -1.93 -19.88
C LYS A 74 -16.73 -1.82 -20.77
N LYS A 75 -15.87 -0.82 -20.54
CA LYS A 75 -14.60 -0.66 -21.27
C LYS A 75 -13.53 -1.66 -20.80
N LEU A 76 -13.50 -1.99 -19.51
CA LEU A 76 -12.53 -2.92 -18.93
C LEU A 76 -12.85 -4.38 -19.27
N ALA A 77 -14.13 -4.78 -19.29
CA ALA A 77 -14.57 -6.15 -19.54
C ALA A 77 -13.85 -6.88 -20.71
N PRO A 78 -13.76 -6.32 -21.94
CA PRO A 78 -13.06 -7.01 -23.03
C PRO A 78 -11.53 -7.10 -22.84
N GLU A 79 -10.91 -6.18 -22.11
CA GLU A 79 -9.47 -6.22 -21.81
C GLU A 79 -9.16 -7.18 -20.65
N TYR A 80 -10.05 -7.23 -19.65
CA TYR A 80 -9.99 -8.16 -18.53
C TYR A 80 -10.15 -9.62 -19.00
N GLU A 81 -11.04 -9.83 -19.97
CA GLU A 81 -11.24 -11.12 -20.64
C GLU A 81 -9.99 -11.60 -21.38
N LYS A 82 -9.36 -10.72 -22.17
CA LYS A 82 -8.09 -11.00 -22.86
C LYS A 82 -6.97 -11.29 -21.85
N ALA A 83 -6.89 -10.52 -20.77
CA ALA A 83 -5.90 -10.72 -19.72
C ALA A 83 -6.10 -12.08 -19.03
N ALA A 84 -7.35 -12.46 -18.73
CA ALA A 84 -7.70 -13.76 -18.15
C ALA A 84 -7.30 -14.94 -19.03
N GLN A 85 -7.49 -14.83 -20.35
CA GLN A 85 -7.05 -15.84 -21.30
C GLN A 85 -5.53 -16.01 -21.34
N GLU A 86 -4.75 -14.96 -21.09
CA GLU A 86 -3.29 -15.03 -21.09
C GLU A 86 -2.70 -15.38 -19.72
N LEU A 87 -3.35 -14.95 -18.64
CA LEU A 87 -2.93 -15.17 -17.26
C LEU A 87 -3.30 -16.56 -16.72
N SER A 88 -4.37 -17.15 -17.24
CA SER A 88 -4.69 -18.57 -17.03
C SER A 88 -3.63 -19.53 -17.59
N LYS A 89 -2.73 -19.05 -18.48
CA LYS A 89 -1.60 -19.83 -19.00
C LYS A 89 -0.32 -19.70 -18.17
N HIS A 90 -0.29 -18.84 -17.15
CA HIS A 90 0.86 -18.65 -16.27
C HIS A 90 0.99 -19.83 -15.28
N ASP A 91 2.18 -20.10 -14.75
CA ASP A 91 2.39 -21.17 -13.76
C ASP A 91 2.99 -20.59 -12.45
N PRO A 92 2.21 -20.55 -11.34
CA PRO A 92 0.82 -20.98 -11.23
C PRO A 92 -0.16 -20.03 -11.94
N PRO A 93 -1.35 -20.52 -12.36
CA PRO A 93 -2.32 -19.77 -13.12
C PRO A 93 -2.86 -18.61 -12.31
N ILE A 94 -2.86 -17.45 -12.93
CA ILE A 94 -3.36 -16.22 -12.36
C ILE A 94 -4.82 -16.09 -12.81
N VAL A 95 -5.74 -16.31 -11.88
CA VAL A 95 -7.18 -16.36 -12.18
C VAL A 95 -7.82 -14.99 -12.01
N LEU A 96 -8.66 -14.61 -12.97
CA LEU A 96 -9.43 -13.38 -12.91
C LEU A 96 -10.94 -13.70 -12.83
N ALA A 97 -11.62 -12.98 -11.96
CA ALA A 97 -13.05 -13.13 -11.71
C ALA A 97 -13.76 -11.78 -11.68
N LYS A 98 -15.07 -11.76 -11.89
CA LYS A 98 -15.94 -10.58 -11.86
C LYS A 98 -17.15 -10.81 -10.97
N VAL A 99 -17.53 -9.82 -10.16
CA VAL A 99 -18.71 -9.84 -9.27
C VAL A 99 -19.55 -8.59 -9.56
N ASP A 100 -20.84 -8.78 -9.85
CA ASP A 100 -21.78 -7.67 -9.92
C ASP A 100 -22.12 -7.22 -8.50
N ALA A 101 -21.41 -6.19 -8.03
CA ALA A 101 -21.56 -5.63 -6.70
C ALA A 101 -22.77 -4.68 -6.58
N ASN A 102 -23.49 -4.41 -7.68
CA ASN A 102 -24.73 -3.65 -7.68
C ASN A 102 -25.98 -4.52 -7.44
N ASP A 103 -25.88 -5.84 -7.62
CA ASP A 103 -26.95 -6.78 -7.28
C ASP A 103 -27.20 -6.81 -5.76
N GLU A 104 -28.47 -6.84 -5.35
CA GLU A 104 -28.89 -6.91 -3.94
C GLU A 104 -28.27 -8.10 -3.22
N LYS A 105 -28.10 -9.24 -3.92
CA LYS A 105 -27.50 -10.46 -3.35
C LYS A 105 -26.03 -10.30 -2.99
N ASN A 106 -25.31 -9.42 -3.70
CA ASN A 106 -23.87 -9.24 -3.56
C ASN A 106 -23.48 -8.01 -2.72
N LYS A 107 -24.46 -7.22 -2.25
CA LYS A 107 -24.21 -6.08 -1.34
C LYS A 107 -23.35 -6.44 -0.11
N PRO A 108 -23.53 -7.60 0.56
CA PRO A 108 -22.67 -7.99 1.68
C PRO A 108 -21.20 -8.14 1.31
N LEU A 109 -20.87 -8.63 0.09
CA LEU A 109 -19.50 -8.70 -0.40
C LEU A 109 -18.91 -7.31 -0.65
N ALA A 110 -19.71 -6.40 -1.24
CA ALA A 110 -19.31 -5.03 -1.47
C ALA A 110 -18.99 -4.31 -0.14
N THR A 111 -19.77 -4.56 0.92
CA THR A 111 -19.47 -4.04 2.26
C THR A 111 -18.26 -4.73 2.90
N LYS A 112 -18.14 -6.06 2.85
CA LYS A 112 -17.03 -6.86 3.42
C LYS A 112 -15.66 -6.45 2.87
N TYR A 113 -15.60 -6.07 1.59
CA TYR A 113 -14.36 -5.64 0.93
C TYR A 113 -14.29 -4.13 0.72
N GLU A 114 -15.14 -3.34 1.37
CA GLU A 114 -15.12 -1.87 1.35
C GLU A 114 -15.11 -1.27 -0.07
N ILE A 115 -15.98 -1.78 -0.94
CA ILE A 115 -16.09 -1.33 -2.33
C ILE A 115 -16.89 -0.03 -2.37
N GLN A 116 -16.19 1.09 -2.59
CA GLN A 116 -16.78 2.44 -2.62
C GLN A 116 -17.07 2.96 -4.05
N GLY A 117 -16.65 2.23 -5.10
CA GLY A 117 -16.83 2.62 -6.49
C GLY A 117 -16.55 1.47 -7.47
N PHE A 118 -16.82 1.67 -8.77
CA PHE A 118 -16.69 0.63 -9.81
C PHE A 118 -15.92 1.13 -11.05
N PRO A 119 -15.04 0.31 -11.67
CA PRO A 119 -14.60 -1.01 -11.20
C PRO A 119 -13.50 -0.91 -10.12
N THR A 120 -13.56 -1.79 -9.12
CA THR A 120 -12.50 -1.97 -8.11
C THR A 120 -11.93 -3.37 -8.25
N LEU A 121 -10.60 -3.46 -8.36
CA LEU A 121 -9.89 -4.73 -8.53
C LEU A 121 -9.07 -5.04 -7.29
N LYS A 122 -9.27 -6.23 -6.71
CA LYS A 122 -8.49 -6.69 -5.56
C LYS A 122 -7.74 -7.97 -5.91
N ILE A 123 -6.47 -8.01 -5.51
CA ILE A 123 -5.57 -9.16 -5.63
C ILE A 123 -5.64 -9.93 -4.32
N PHE A 124 -6.18 -11.12 -4.42
CA PHE A 124 -6.27 -12.09 -3.34
C PHE A 124 -5.06 -13.01 -3.49
N ARG A 125 -4.03 -12.72 -2.71
CA ARG A 125 -2.86 -13.57 -2.61
C ARG A 125 -3.06 -14.53 -1.47
N ASN A 126 -2.47 -15.70 -1.64
CA ASN A 126 -2.44 -16.72 -0.62
C ASN A 126 -3.86 -17.08 -0.16
N GLN A 127 -4.78 -17.32 -1.10
CA GLN A 127 -6.17 -17.72 -0.83
C GLN A 127 -6.92 -16.68 0.03
N GLY A 128 -6.71 -15.40 -0.29
CA GLY A 128 -7.35 -14.27 0.40
C GLY A 128 -6.69 -13.82 1.70
N LYS A 129 -5.50 -14.34 2.04
CA LYS A 129 -4.76 -13.97 3.28
C LYS A 129 -4.03 -12.65 3.19
N ASN A 130 -3.60 -12.27 1.99
CA ASN A 130 -3.04 -10.96 1.75
C ASN A 130 -3.83 -10.35 0.59
N ILE A 131 -4.69 -9.40 0.94
CA ILE A 131 -5.54 -8.69 0.00
C ILE A 131 -4.84 -7.37 -0.31
N GLN A 132 -4.48 -7.19 -1.57
CA GLN A 132 -3.88 -5.96 -2.05
C GLN A 132 -4.80 -5.36 -3.10
N GLU A 133 -4.89 -4.03 -3.12
CA GLU A 133 -5.55 -3.37 -4.22
C GLU A 133 -4.69 -3.45 -5.48
N TYR A 134 -5.31 -3.74 -6.62
CA TYR A 134 -4.62 -3.72 -7.90
C TYR A 134 -4.39 -2.26 -8.33
N LYS A 135 -3.14 -1.83 -8.35
CA LYS A 135 -2.72 -0.47 -8.75
C LYS A 135 -2.10 -0.42 -10.16
N GLY A 136 -2.29 -1.47 -10.96
CA GLY A 136 -1.71 -1.57 -12.30
C GLY A 136 -2.55 -0.92 -13.41
N PRO A 137 -2.02 -0.86 -14.65
CA PRO A 137 -2.74 -0.42 -15.85
C PRO A 137 -3.98 -1.29 -16.17
N ARG A 138 -4.94 -0.77 -16.95
CA ARG A 138 -6.24 -1.44 -17.21
C ARG A 138 -6.32 -2.10 -18.59
N GLU A 139 -5.27 -2.00 -19.38
CA GLU A 139 -5.08 -2.69 -20.66
C GLU A 139 -4.58 -4.13 -20.44
N ALA A 140 -4.98 -5.06 -21.32
CA ALA A 140 -4.70 -6.49 -21.11
C ALA A 140 -3.20 -6.83 -20.92
N GLU A 141 -2.32 -6.26 -21.75
CA GLU A 141 -0.86 -6.47 -21.67
C GLU A 141 -0.29 -5.95 -20.34
N GLY A 142 -0.78 -4.79 -19.90
CA GLY A 142 -0.35 -4.17 -18.65
C GLY A 142 -0.80 -4.97 -17.42
N ILE A 143 -2.02 -5.51 -17.44
CA ILE A 143 -2.54 -6.42 -16.40
C ILE A 143 -1.66 -7.68 -16.32
N VAL A 144 -1.30 -8.26 -17.46
CA VAL A 144 -0.44 -9.46 -17.53
C VAL A 144 0.95 -9.19 -16.94
N GLU A 145 1.61 -8.11 -17.36
CA GLU A 145 2.96 -7.77 -16.89
C GLU A 145 3.00 -7.45 -15.40
N TYR A 146 2.03 -6.66 -14.92
CA TYR A 146 1.93 -6.30 -13.51
C TYR A 146 1.75 -7.52 -12.63
N LEU A 147 0.81 -8.41 -12.97
CA LEU A 147 0.51 -9.60 -12.15
C LEU A 147 1.66 -10.62 -12.19
N LYS A 148 2.37 -10.78 -13.32
CA LYS A 148 3.59 -11.60 -13.38
C LYS A 148 4.72 -11.04 -12.51
N LYS A 149 4.94 -9.72 -12.50
CA LYS A 149 5.90 -9.08 -11.57
C LYS A 149 5.49 -9.31 -10.12
N GLN A 150 4.20 -9.18 -9.85
CA GLN A 150 3.61 -9.31 -8.53
C GLN A 150 3.63 -10.76 -7.99
N VAL A 151 3.79 -11.80 -8.81
CA VAL A 151 3.92 -13.19 -8.33
C VAL A 151 5.36 -13.57 -7.93
N GLY A 152 6.39 -12.82 -8.34
CA GLY A 152 7.81 -13.07 -8.00
C GLY A 152 8.22 -12.76 -6.55
N PRO A 153 9.46 -13.06 -6.12
CA PRO A 153 9.93 -12.78 -4.75
C PRO A 153 10.00 -11.29 -4.46
N ALA A 154 9.71 -10.89 -3.22
CA ALA A 154 9.69 -9.49 -2.82
C ALA A 154 11.06 -8.79 -2.93
N SER A 155 12.15 -9.47 -2.60
CA SER A 155 13.52 -8.97 -2.74
C SER A 155 14.39 -9.92 -3.58
N LYS A 156 15.10 -9.38 -4.57
CA LYS A 156 15.97 -10.15 -5.48
C LYS A 156 17.43 -10.15 -5.01
N GLU A 157 18.05 -11.33 -4.97
CA GLU A 157 19.46 -11.47 -4.60
C GLU A 157 20.38 -10.92 -5.72
N ILE A 158 21.29 -10.01 -5.36
CA ILE A 158 22.26 -9.36 -6.25
C ILE A 158 23.61 -10.06 -6.06
N LYS A 159 23.96 -10.93 -7.00
CA LYS A 159 25.15 -11.79 -6.94
C LYS A 159 26.36 -11.19 -7.63
N SER A 160 26.14 -10.18 -8.46
CA SER A 160 27.19 -9.55 -9.27
C SER A 160 26.91 -8.06 -9.49
N PRO A 161 27.93 -7.27 -9.88
CA PRO A 161 27.73 -5.88 -10.30
C PRO A 161 26.80 -5.75 -11.51
N GLU A 162 26.81 -6.76 -12.39
CA GLU A 162 25.92 -6.83 -13.56
C GLU A 162 24.47 -7.00 -13.10
N ASP A 163 24.19 -7.85 -12.10
CA ASP A 163 22.85 -7.98 -11.53
C ASP A 163 22.38 -6.64 -10.93
N ALA A 164 23.27 -5.91 -10.27
CA ALA A 164 22.96 -4.59 -9.72
C ALA A 164 22.61 -3.58 -10.82
N THR A 165 23.39 -3.50 -11.91
CA THR A 165 23.10 -2.58 -13.03
C THR A 165 21.80 -2.92 -13.77
N ASN A 166 21.38 -4.19 -13.77
CA ASN A 166 20.15 -4.61 -14.43
C ASN A 166 18.90 -4.51 -13.54
N LEU A 167 19.08 -4.44 -12.22
CA LEU A 167 17.99 -4.36 -11.25
C LEU A 167 17.76 -2.94 -10.74
N ILE A 168 18.83 -2.20 -10.50
CA ILE A 168 18.80 -0.83 -9.96
C ILE A 168 18.70 0.12 -11.16
N ASP A 169 17.51 0.69 -11.35
CA ASP A 169 17.24 1.73 -12.34
C ASP A 169 17.40 3.10 -11.68
N ASP A 170 18.23 3.97 -12.27
CA ASP A 170 18.46 5.33 -11.78
C ASP A 170 17.19 6.20 -11.76
N LYS A 171 16.09 5.75 -12.37
CA LYS A 171 14.79 6.44 -12.41
C LYS A 171 13.80 6.02 -11.31
N LYS A 172 14.06 4.93 -10.58
CA LYS A 172 13.12 4.36 -9.61
C LYS A 172 13.77 4.17 -8.24
N ILE A 173 12.95 4.11 -7.21
CA ILE A 173 13.43 3.80 -5.87
C ILE A 173 13.73 2.30 -5.80
N TYR A 174 14.96 1.98 -5.40
CA TYR A 174 15.40 0.60 -5.24
C TYR A 174 16.08 0.43 -3.88
N ILE A 175 15.66 -0.56 -3.12
CA ILE A 175 16.12 -0.74 -1.73
C ILE A 175 16.95 -2.01 -1.65
N VAL A 176 18.21 -1.89 -1.21
CA VAL A 176 19.15 -3.01 -1.12
C VAL A 176 19.60 -3.25 0.31
N GLY A 177 19.35 -4.43 0.84
CA GLY A 177 19.99 -4.91 2.06
C GLY A 177 21.38 -5.47 1.78
N ILE A 178 22.39 -4.97 2.47
CA ILE A 178 23.79 -5.41 2.40
C ILE A 178 24.10 -6.17 3.68
N PHE A 179 24.34 -7.47 3.55
CA PHE A 179 24.50 -8.36 4.68
C PHE A 179 25.88 -9.01 4.71
N SER A 180 26.28 -9.44 5.90
CA SER A 180 27.46 -10.30 6.09
C SER A 180 27.13 -11.74 5.72
N GLU A 181 25.91 -12.18 6.03
CA GLU A 181 25.35 -13.49 5.69
C GLU A 181 23.88 -13.29 5.30
N LEU A 182 23.36 -14.07 4.35
CA LEU A 182 21.93 -14.10 4.02
C LEU A 182 21.26 -15.02 5.04
N SER A 183 21.34 -14.58 6.29
CA SER A 183 20.93 -15.26 7.51
C SER A 183 21.07 -14.32 8.69
N GLY A 184 20.10 -14.33 9.59
CA GLY A 184 20.12 -13.49 10.79
C GLY A 184 19.03 -12.44 10.78
N THR A 185 18.79 -11.87 11.97
CA THR A 185 17.56 -11.12 12.32
C THR A 185 17.34 -9.95 11.39
N GLU A 186 18.44 -9.35 11.00
CA GLU A 186 18.53 -8.23 10.10
C GLU A 186 18.07 -8.59 8.68
N TYR A 187 18.41 -9.79 8.20
CA TYR A 187 17.99 -10.26 6.88
C TYR A 187 16.51 -10.60 6.84
N THR A 188 15.98 -11.31 7.84
CA THR A 188 14.54 -11.66 7.83
C THR A 188 13.64 -10.47 8.07
N ASN A 189 14.02 -9.53 8.93
CA ASN A 189 13.31 -8.26 9.10
C ASN A 189 13.25 -7.49 7.79
N PHE A 190 14.38 -7.37 7.09
CA PHE A 190 14.42 -6.75 5.77
C PHE A 190 13.51 -7.46 4.74
N MET A 191 13.47 -8.79 4.73
CA MET A 191 12.64 -9.57 3.81
C MET A 191 11.13 -9.43 4.06
N GLU A 192 10.71 -9.28 5.32
CA GLU A 192 9.30 -9.00 5.64
C GLU A 192 8.88 -7.61 5.19
N VAL A 193 9.71 -6.59 5.47
CA VAL A 193 9.46 -5.22 5.00
C VAL A 193 9.37 -5.20 3.48
N ALA A 194 10.24 -5.96 2.79
CA ALA A 194 10.17 -6.12 1.34
C ALA A 194 8.84 -6.74 0.89
N GLU A 195 8.32 -7.76 1.56
CA GLU A 195 7.06 -8.42 1.19
C GLU A 195 5.84 -7.54 1.45
N LYS A 196 5.86 -6.73 2.51
CA LYS A 196 4.80 -5.77 2.80
C LYS A 196 4.76 -4.63 1.78
N LEU A 197 5.92 -4.14 1.34
CA LEU A 197 6.04 -2.95 0.50
C LEU A 197 6.35 -3.24 -0.99
N ARG A 198 6.32 -4.50 -1.43
CA ARG A 198 6.58 -4.95 -2.82
C ARG A 198 5.65 -4.37 -3.89
N SER A 199 4.47 -3.89 -3.48
CA SER A 199 3.52 -3.20 -4.36
C SER A 199 4.03 -1.82 -4.76
N ASP A 200 4.81 -1.20 -3.86
CA ASP A 200 5.16 0.21 -3.93
C ASP A 200 6.66 0.43 -4.19
N TYR A 201 7.55 -0.52 -3.85
CA TYR A 201 8.99 -0.45 -4.11
C TYR A 201 9.61 -1.76 -4.60
N ASP A 202 10.74 -1.65 -5.28
CA ASP A 202 11.56 -2.78 -5.70
C ASP A 202 12.71 -3.02 -4.70
N PHE A 203 12.83 -4.27 -4.23
CA PHE A 203 13.84 -4.66 -3.24
C PHE A 203 14.90 -5.59 -3.83
N GLY A 204 16.12 -5.50 -3.30
CA GLY A 204 17.18 -6.46 -3.51
C GLY A 204 18.02 -6.69 -2.26
N HIS A 205 18.92 -7.67 -2.30
CA HIS A 205 19.85 -7.91 -1.21
C HIS A 205 21.17 -8.48 -1.73
N THR A 206 22.27 -8.21 -1.04
CA THR A 206 23.60 -8.69 -1.44
C THR A 206 24.52 -8.98 -0.27
N LEU A 207 25.48 -9.88 -0.49
CA LEU A 207 26.60 -10.14 0.42
C LEU A 207 27.80 -9.22 0.18
N HIS A 208 27.82 -8.50 -0.94
CA HIS A 208 28.99 -7.74 -1.35
C HIS A 208 28.59 -6.31 -1.76
N ALA A 209 28.90 -5.36 -0.89
CA ALA A 209 28.69 -3.92 -1.15
C ALA A 209 29.35 -3.46 -2.47
N ASN A 210 30.46 -4.09 -2.85
CA ASN A 210 31.21 -3.82 -4.09
C ASN A 210 30.40 -4.09 -5.36
N HIS A 211 29.28 -4.83 -5.27
CA HIS A 211 28.41 -5.08 -6.41
C HIS A 211 27.47 -3.91 -6.69
N LEU A 212 27.28 -3.00 -5.74
CA LEU A 212 26.35 -1.90 -5.90
C LEU A 212 26.99 -0.70 -6.62
N PRO A 213 26.21 0.02 -7.45
CA PRO A 213 26.65 1.28 -8.01
C PRO A 213 27.00 2.24 -6.85
N ARG A 214 28.21 2.82 -6.89
CA ARG A 214 28.75 3.70 -5.84
C ARG A 214 29.00 3.00 -4.49
N GLY A 215 29.31 1.70 -4.51
CA GLY A 215 29.73 0.95 -3.33
C GLY A 215 31.18 1.21 -2.93
N ASP A 216 31.40 1.82 -1.76
CA ASP A 216 32.72 1.89 -1.14
C ASP A 216 33.13 0.52 -0.59
N ALA A 217 34.41 0.15 -0.74
CA ALA A 217 34.93 -1.14 -0.26
C ALA A 217 34.96 -1.27 1.29
N ALA A 218 34.68 -0.18 2.01
CA ALA A 218 34.85 -0.03 3.46
C ALA A 218 33.52 0.27 4.20
N VAL A 219 32.40 -0.28 3.73
CA VAL A 219 31.11 -0.13 4.41
C VAL A 219 30.95 -1.20 5.50
N GLU A 220 30.72 -0.78 6.74
CA GLU A 220 30.39 -1.67 7.87
C GLU A 220 29.03 -2.35 7.64
N ARG A 221 29.00 -3.69 7.77
CA ARG A 221 27.82 -4.53 7.53
C ARG A 221 27.28 -5.08 8.86
N PRO A 222 25.98 -5.34 8.99
CA PRO A 222 24.92 -5.20 7.99
C PRO A 222 24.42 -3.75 7.80
N LEU A 223 23.90 -3.44 6.61
CA LEU A 223 23.38 -2.10 6.26
C LEU A 223 22.23 -2.19 5.23
N VAL A 224 21.18 -1.38 5.36
CA VAL A 224 20.20 -1.15 4.28
C VAL A 224 20.55 0.12 3.53
N ARG A 225 20.60 0.02 2.19
CA ARG A 225 20.91 1.11 1.28
C ARG A 225 19.74 1.37 0.34
N LEU A 226 19.20 2.58 0.35
CA LEU A 226 18.13 3.02 -0.52
C LEU A 226 18.70 3.89 -1.65
N PHE A 227 18.42 3.50 -2.90
CA PHE A 227 18.71 4.27 -4.11
C PHE A 227 17.47 5.05 -4.50
N LYS A 228 17.62 6.34 -4.77
CA LYS A 228 16.52 7.22 -5.20
C LYS A 228 16.97 8.18 -6.31
N PRO A 229 16.06 8.57 -7.23
CA PRO A 229 16.38 9.44 -8.36
C PRO A 229 16.49 10.94 -8.00
N PHE A 230 16.15 11.31 -6.77
CA PHE A 230 16.05 12.71 -6.31
C PHE A 230 16.83 12.92 -5.01
N ASP A 231 17.06 14.19 -4.67
CA ASP A 231 17.82 14.61 -3.49
C ASP A 231 19.21 13.95 -3.41
N GLU A 232 19.52 13.30 -2.30
CA GLU A 232 20.69 12.44 -2.14
C GLU A 232 20.44 11.07 -2.80
N LEU A 233 21.26 10.71 -3.77
CA LEU A 233 20.99 9.53 -4.61
C LEU A 233 21.12 8.19 -3.85
N VAL A 234 21.65 8.21 -2.63
CA VAL A 234 21.87 7.04 -1.76
C VAL A 234 21.64 7.44 -0.31
N VAL A 235 20.85 6.65 0.44
CA VAL A 235 20.63 6.79 1.89
C VAL A 235 20.87 5.45 2.58
N ASP A 236 21.57 5.48 3.70
CA ASP A 236 21.99 4.29 4.45
C ASP A 236 21.31 4.26 5.83
N SER A 237 20.80 3.08 6.23
CA SER A 237 20.30 2.80 7.58
C SER A 237 20.94 1.55 8.15
N LYS A 238 21.32 1.63 9.44
CA LYS A 238 21.83 0.49 10.22
C LYS A 238 20.77 -0.10 11.17
N ASP A 239 19.57 0.48 11.19
CA ASP A 239 18.46 -0.04 11.97
C ASP A 239 17.70 -1.07 11.14
N PHE A 240 17.56 -2.27 11.71
CA PHE A 240 16.91 -3.42 11.09
C PHE A 240 15.65 -3.86 11.81
N ASP A 241 15.15 -3.08 12.77
CA ASP A 241 13.81 -3.28 13.30
C ASP A 241 12.78 -3.07 12.17
N VAL A 242 11.74 -3.91 12.12
CA VAL A 242 10.73 -3.87 11.03
C VAL A 242 10.02 -2.53 11.01
N THR A 243 9.62 -2.00 12.16
CA THR A 243 8.91 -0.72 12.26
C THR A 243 9.84 0.45 11.98
N ALA A 244 11.09 0.39 12.43
CA ALA A 244 12.09 1.40 12.15
C ALA A 244 12.48 1.42 10.66
N LEU A 245 12.60 0.25 10.01
CA LEU A 245 12.86 0.11 8.57
C LEU A 245 11.68 0.60 7.74
N GLU A 246 10.45 0.27 8.11
CA GLU A 246 9.25 0.81 7.46
C GLU A 246 9.23 2.34 7.55
N LYS A 247 9.46 2.89 8.74
CA LYS A 247 9.53 4.34 8.95
C LYS A 247 10.69 4.98 8.17
N PHE A 248 11.84 4.32 8.12
CA PHE A 248 13.01 4.75 7.36
C PHE A 248 12.72 4.78 5.86
N ILE A 249 12.14 3.70 5.31
CA ILE A 249 11.79 3.59 3.90
C ILE A 249 10.73 4.64 3.56
N ASP A 250 9.67 4.76 4.36
CA ASP A 250 8.62 5.74 4.12
C ASP A 250 9.18 7.18 4.13
N ALA A 251 9.96 7.53 5.15
CA ALA A 251 10.60 8.84 5.24
C ALA A 251 11.57 9.12 4.09
N SER A 252 12.38 8.13 3.69
CA SER A 252 13.43 8.28 2.67
C SER A 252 12.90 8.17 1.24
N SER A 253 11.74 7.56 1.04
CA SER A 253 11.09 7.35 -0.26
C SER A 253 10.30 8.56 -0.76
N THR A 254 10.02 9.53 0.11
CA THR A 254 9.40 10.79 -0.27
C THR A 254 10.49 11.83 -0.55
N PRO A 255 10.45 12.52 -1.71
CA PRO A 255 11.31 13.67 -1.96
C PRO A 255 11.15 14.72 -0.85
N LYS A 256 12.23 15.45 -0.54
CA LYS A 256 12.17 16.61 0.37
C LYS A 256 11.14 17.63 -0.10
N VAL A 257 11.10 17.84 -1.42
CA VAL A 257 10.09 18.64 -2.11
C VAL A 257 9.50 17.80 -3.24
N VAL A 258 8.21 17.48 -3.15
CA VAL A 258 7.49 16.74 -4.19
C VAL A 258 7.17 17.67 -5.36
N THR A 259 7.39 17.23 -6.59
CA THR A 259 7.06 18.04 -7.79
C THR A 259 5.71 17.64 -8.38
N PHE A 260 4.81 18.60 -8.62
CA PHE A 260 3.55 18.40 -9.33
C PHE A 260 3.65 19.00 -10.73
N ASP A 261 3.84 18.16 -11.74
CA ASP A 261 3.87 18.55 -13.15
C ASP A 261 3.15 17.51 -14.03
N LYS A 262 3.26 17.69 -15.36
CA LYS A 262 2.72 16.75 -16.36
C LYS A 262 3.56 15.47 -16.49
N ASN A 263 4.69 15.34 -15.78
CA ASN A 263 5.53 14.16 -15.87
C ASN A 263 4.92 13.01 -15.05
N PRO A 264 4.56 11.87 -15.69
CA PRO A 264 3.97 10.74 -14.98
C PRO A 264 4.88 10.14 -13.90
N ASP A 265 6.21 10.30 -14.00
CA ASP A 265 7.17 9.77 -13.02
C ASP A 265 7.01 10.44 -11.64
N ASN A 266 6.46 11.65 -11.58
CA ASN A 266 6.26 12.39 -10.34
C ASN A 266 4.92 12.07 -9.63
N HIS A 267 3.95 11.53 -10.37
CA HIS A 267 2.59 11.26 -9.86
C HIS A 267 2.51 10.33 -8.64
N PRO A 268 3.34 9.26 -8.53
CA PRO A 268 3.32 8.40 -7.35
C PRO A 268 3.64 9.12 -6.05
N TYR A 269 4.50 10.15 -6.10
CA TYR A 269 4.89 10.93 -4.92
C TYR A 269 3.81 11.93 -4.52
N LEU A 270 3.03 12.45 -5.48
CA LEU A 270 1.88 13.31 -5.23
C LEU A 270 0.81 12.57 -4.40
N LEU A 271 0.50 11.33 -4.78
CA LEU A 271 -0.46 10.51 -4.04
C LEU A 271 -0.05 10.33 -2.57
N LYS A 272 1.22 9.98 -2.32
CA LYS A 272 1.76 9.85 -0.95
C LYS A 272 1.73 11.16 -0.18
N PHE A 273 2.05 12.27 -0.86
CA PHE A 273 1.99 13.60 -0.26
C PHE A 273 0.58 13.92 0.25
N PHE A 274 -0.45 13.69 -0.55
CA PHE A 274 -1.84 13.98 -0.16
C PHE A 274 -2.41 12.97 0.85
N GLN A 275 -1.96 11.72 0.84
CA GLN A 275 -2.37 10.69 1.81
C GLN A 275 -1.74 10.86 3.20
N SER A 276 -0.61 11.57 3.30
CA SER A 276 0.05 11.87 4.58
C SER A 276 -0.87 12.66 5.52
N SER A 277 -0.88 12.34 6.81
CA SER A 277 -1.56 13.12 7.85
C SER A 277 -0.82 14.41 8.23
N ALA A 278 0.47 14.52 7.89
CA ALA A 278 1.28 15.70 8.17
C ALA A 278 0.73 16.98 7.49
N ALA A 279 1.12 18.14 8.01
CA ALA A 279 0.83 19.42 7.38
C ALA A 279 1.46 19.47 5.98
N LYS A 280 0.78 20.10 5.01
CA LYS A 280 1.14 20.09 3.59
C LYS A 280 1.40 21.50 3.12
N ALA A 281 2.66 21.87 2.93
CA ALA A 281 3.03 23.12 2.27
C ALA A 281 3.12 22.89 0.76
N MET A 282 2.34 23.63 -0.02
CA MET A 282 2.26 23.52 -1.48
C MET A 282 2.53 24.89 -2.11
N LEU A 283 3.60 25.00 -2.89
CA LEU A 283 4.00 26.18 -3.64
C LEU A 283 3.64 26.00 -5.12
N PHE A 284 2.79 26.87 -5.67
CA PHE A 284 2.42 26.82 -7.09
C PHE A 284 3.11 27.94 -7.86
N LEU A 285 3.72 27.58 -9.00
CA LEU A 285 4.53 28.44 -9.87
C LEU A 285 4.27 28.09 -11.35
N ASN A 286 4.58 28.99 -12.28
CA ASN A 286 4.63 28.63 -13.69
C ASN A 286 6.04 28.14 -14.05
N PHE A 287 6.18 26.86 -14.40
CA PHE A 287 7.50 26.27 -14.66
C PHE A 287 8.10 26.74 -15.99
N SER A 288 7.26 27.16 -16.93
CA SER A 288 7.69 27.56 -18.28
C SER A 288 8.10 29.03 -18.38
N THR A 289 7.46 29.90 -17.61
CA THR A 289 7.62 31.36 -17.73
C THR A 289 8.16 32.04 -16.47
N GLY A 290 8.15 31.36 -15.32
CA GLY A 290 8.52 31.92 -14.02
C GLY A 290 9.98 31.68 -13.62
N PRO A 291 10.47 32.36 -12.56
CA PRO A 291 11.81 32.18 -12.00
C PRO A 291 11.92 30.88 -11.19
N PHE A 292 11.65 29.75 -11.82
CA PHE A 292 11.54 28.43 -11.19
C PHE A 292 12.75 28.06 -10.32
N GLU A 293 13.98 28.26 -10.80
CA GLU A 293 15.20 27.85 -10.10
C GLU A 293 15.47 28.64 -8.80
N SER A 294 15.12 29.93 -8.74
CA SER A 294 15.30 30.72 -7.51
C SER A 294 14.31 30.29 -6.43
N PHE A 295 13.05 30.07 -6.79
CA PHE A 295 12.05 29.55 -5.87
C PHE A 295 12.39 28.13 -5.42
N LYS A 296 12.77 27.26 -6.35
CA LYS A 296 13.16 25.89 -6.05
C LYS A 296 14.30 25.85 -5.03
N SER A 297 15.41 26.55 -5.27
CA SER A 297 16.54 26.53 -4.34
C SER A 297 16.17 26.99 -2.93
N VAL A 298 15.41 28.08 -2.78
CA VAL A 298 14.98 28.59 -1.48
C VAL A 298 13.98 27.65 -0.79
N TYR A 299 13.07 27.05 -1.57
CA TYR A 299 12.08 26.12 -1.04
C TYR A 299 12.72 24.82 -0.53
N TYR A 300 13.78 24.34 -1.19
CA TYR A 300 14.59 23.22 -0.70
C TYR A 300 15.35 23.57 0.59
N VAL A 301 15.85 24.80 0.73
CA VAL A 301 16.46 25.28 1.98
C VAL A 301 15.42 25.31 3.10
N ALA A 302 14.20 25.81 2.82
CA ALA A 302 13.11 25.80 3.78
C ALA A 302 12.73 24.36 4.20
N ALA A 303 12.64 23.43 3.25
CA ALA A 303 12.35 22.03 3.53
C ALA A 303 13.42 21.37 4.45
N GLU A 304 14.69 21.75 4.30
CA GLU A 304 15.77 21.27 5.18
C GLU A 304 15.69 21.89 6.58
N GLU A 305 15.37 23.18 6.69
CA GLU A 305 15.24 23.88 7.98
C GLU A 305 14.08 23.33 8.82
N PHE A 306 12.99 22.90 8.18
CA PHE A 306 11.78 22.41 8.85
C PHE A 306 11.62 20.88 8.81
N LYS A 307 12.65 20.12 8.47
CA LYS A 307 12.58 18.64 8.35
C LYS A 307 12.15 17.91 9.62
N ASP A 308 12.46 18.48 10.79
CA ASP A 308 12.14 17.91 12.11
C ASP A 308 10.72 18.29 12.57
N LYS A 309 9.99 19.10 11.79
CA LYS A 309 8.59 19.44 12.00
C LYS A 309 7.72 18.50 11.17
N GLU A 310 6.50 18.21 11.62
CA GLU A 310 5.54 17.35 10.89
C GLU A 310 4.89 18.09 9.70
N ILE A 311 5.72 18.51 8.71
CA ILE A 311 5.29 19.18 7.48
C ILE A 311 5.96 18.55 6.25
N LYS A 312 5.20 18.39 5.16
CA LYS A 312 5.68 17.93 3.84
C LYS A 312 5.61 19.10 2.86
N PHE A 313 6.56 19.15 1.92
CA PHE A 313 6.67 20.23 0.91
C PHE A 313 6.36 19.73 -0.51
N LEU A 314 5.64 20.54 -1.28
CA LEU A 314 5.30 20.29 -2.68
C LEU A 314 5.48 21.57 -3.51
N ILE A 315 6.03 21.43 -4.72
CA ILE A 315 6.14 22.49 -5.72
C ILE A 315 5.35 22.08 -6.97
N GLY A 316 4.40 22.90 -7.42
CA GLY A 316 3.48 22.53 -8.50
C GLY A 316 3.43 23.52 -9.64
N ASP A 317 3.31 23.00 -10.85
CA ASP A 317 3.08 23.78 -12.07
C ASP A 317 1.60 24.16 -12.18
N VAL A 318 1.33 25.42 -12.51
CA VAL A 318 -0.06 25.94 -12.64
C VAL A 318 -0.85 25.18 -13.70
N GLU A 319 -0.26 24.88 -14.86
CA GLU A 319 -0.99 24.20 -15.93
C GLU A 319 -1.35 22.76 -15.54
N ALA A 320 -0.46 22.07 -14.83
CA ALA A 320 -0.70 20.71 -14.35
C ALA A 320 -1.66 20.64 -13.15
N SER A 321 -1.77 21.71 -12.36
CA SER A 321 -2.42 21.72 -11.04
C SER A 321 -3.82 22.33 -11.01
N GLN A 322 -4.49 22.50 -12.16
CA GLN A 322 -5.81 23.12 -12.27
C GLN A 322 -6.88 22.50 -11.34
N GLY A 323 -6.84 21.17 -11.15
CA GLY A 323 -7.73 20.49 -10.21
C GLY A 323 -7.51 20.92 -8.76
N ALA A 324 -6.26 21.17 -8.36
CA ALA A 324 -5.93 21.72 -7.05
C ALA A 324 -6.42 23.16 -6.91
N PHE A 325 -6.30 23.97 -7.97
CA PHE A 325 -6.84 25.34 -7.99
C PHE A 325 -8.35 25.35 -7.76
N GLN A 326 -9.08 24.45 -8.43
CA GLN A 326 -10.52 24.32 -8.23
C GLN A 326 -10.88 23.81 -6.83
N TYR A 327 -10.16 22.81 -6.32
CA TYR A 327 -10.40 22.22 -5.00
C TYR A 327 -10.16 23.22 -3.88
N PHE A 328 -9.03 23.93 -3.94
CA PHE A 328 -8.65 24.93 -2.94
C PHE A 328 -9.27 26.31 -3.20
N GLY A 329 -9.92 26.55 -4.34
CA GLY A 329 -10.45 27.87 -4.72
C GLY A 329 -9.37 28.90 -5.00
N LEU A 330 -8.22 28.46 -5.51
CA LEU A 330 -7.10 29.31 -5.90
C LEU A 330 -7.32 29.87 -7.29
N ARG A 331 -6.72 31.02 -7.57
CA ARG A 331 -6.81 31.68 -8.87
C ARG A 331 -5.43 31.87 -9.48
N GLU A 332 -5.34 31.78 -10.80
CA GLU A 332 -4.07 31.90 -11.52
C GLU A 332 -3.41 33.28 -11.37
N ASP A 333 -4.21 34.34 -11.15
CA ASP A 333 -3.71 35.68 -10.90
C ASP A 333 -2.87 35.75 -9.61
N GLN A 334 -3.11 34.86 -8.64
CA GLN A 334 -2.42 34.86 -7.35
C GLN A 334 -1.00 34.25 -7.39
N VAL A 335 -0.61 33.61 -8.48
CA VAL A 335 0.66 32.88 -8.62
C VAL A 335 1.83 33.87 -8.83
N PRO A 336 3.02 33.67 -8.22
CA PRO A 336 3.44 32.61 -7.27
C PRO A 336 2.64 32.59 -5.97
N LEU A 337 2.15 31.44 -5.53
CA LEU A 337 1.42 31.33 -4.26
C LEU A 337 1.85 30.11 -3.46
N ILE A 338 1.76 30.20 -2.14
CA ILE A 338 1.99 29.09 -1.22
C ILE A 338 0.75 28.87 -0.36
N ILE A 339 0.33 27.61 -0.23
CA ILE A 339 -0.77 27.19 0.63
C ILE A 339 -0.30 26.10 1.59
N ILE A 340 -0.67 26.22 2.87
CA ILE A 340 -0.46 25.17 3.89
C ILE A 340 -1.81 24.57 4.24
N GLN A 341 -1.91 23.24 4.24
CA GLN A 341 -3.05 22.52 4.81
C GLN A 341 -2.56 21.75 6.04
N ASP A 342 -3.08 22.08 7.22
CA ASP A 342 -2.73 21.44 8.49
C ASP A 342 -3.44 20.09 8.69
N GLY A 343 -3.05 19.32 9.71
CA GLY A 343 -3.68 18.04 10.09
C GLY A 343 -5.17 18.16 10.42
N ASP A 344 -5.60 19.32 10.94
CA ASP A 344 -7.01 19.69 11.19
C ASP A 344 -7.75 20.13 9.91
N SER A 345 -7.16 19.96 8.72
CA SER A 345 -7.68 20.45 7.44
C SER A 345 -7.85 21.98 7.33
N LYS A 346 -7.28 22.75 8.28
CA LYS A 346 -7.19 24.22 8.19
C LYS A 346 -6.22 24.60 7.07
N LYS A 347 -6.64 25.52 6.22
CA LYS A 347 -5.84 25.99 5.07
C LYS A 347 -5.23 27.35 5.43
N PHE A 348 -4.06 27.69 4.92
CA PHE A 348 -3.43 29.01 5.07
C PHE A 348 -2.83 29.39 3.73
N LEU A 349 -3.22 30.53 3.16
CA LEU A 349 -2.82 30.93 1.80
C LEU A 349 -2.02 32.24 1.84
N LYS A 350 -0.93 32.28 1.10
CA LYS A 350 -0.22 33.51 0.75
C LYS A 350 -0.05 33.61 -0.77
N ALA A 351 -0.76 34.57 -1.35
CA ALA A 351 -0.67 34.93 -2.76
C ALA A 351 0.53 35.84 -3.04
N HIS A 352 1.01 35.85 -4.28
CA HIS A 352 2.14 36.66 -4.77
C HIS A 352 3.38 36.59 -3.87
N VAL A 353 3.80 35.38 -3.50
CA VAL A 353 4.92 35.15 -2.59
C VAL A 353 6.25 35.36 -3.30
N GLU A 354 7.17 36.09 -2.65
CA GLU A 354 8.56 36.24 -3.09
C GLU A 354 9.47 35.20 -2.39
N PRO A 355 10.60 34.78 -3.00
CA PRO A 355 11.43 33.69 -2.47
C PRO A 355 11.91 33.92 -1.02
N ASP A 356 12.32 35.13 -0.68
CA ASP A 356 12.83 35.52 0.65
C ASP A 356 11.75 35.48 1.74
N GLN A 357 10.47 35.57 1.36
CA GLN A 357 9.34 35.56 2.29
C GLN A 357 8.89 34.15 2.70
N ILE A 358 9.35 33.10 2.00
CA ILE A 358 8.90 31.72 2.21
C ILE A 358 9.24 31.25 3.62
N VAL A 359 10.51 31.39 4.02
CA VAL A 359 11.00 30.88 5.32
C VAL A 359 10.38 31.67 6.47
N SER A 360 10.27 33.00 6.37
CA SER A 360 9.66 33.83 7.41
C SER A 360 8.18 33.51 7.61
N TRP A 361 7.44 33.29 6.52
CA TRP A 361 6.03 32.94 6.58
C TRP A 361 5.79 31.53 7.15
N LEU A 362 6.65 30.56 6.85
CA LEU A 362 6.61 29.24 7.50
C LEU A 362 6.88 29.33 9.01
N LYS A 363 7.74 30.25 9.47
CA LYS A 363 7.95 30.50 10.91
C LYS A 363 6.69 31.06 11.56
N GLU A 364 6.02 32.01 10.91
CA GLU A 364 4.74 32.56 11.40
C GLU A 364 3.65 31.50 11.51
N TYR A 365 3.62 30.53 10.58
CA TYR A 365 2.74 29.37 10.65
C TYR A 365 3.01 28.53 11.90
N PHE A 366 4.27 28.10 12.11
CA PHE A 366 4.64 27.28 13.27
C PHE A 366 4.51 28.02 14.61
N ASP A 367 4.62 29.36 14.59
CA ASP A 367 4.34 30.22 15.74
C ASP A 367 2.83 30.40 16.02
N GLY A 368 1.94 29.88 15.15
CA GLY A 368 0.49 29.99 15.29
C GLY A 368 -0.07 31.39 15.01
N LYS A 369 0.67 32.24 14.29
CA LYS A 369 0.29 33.65 14.02
C LYS A 369 -0.61 33.82 12.80
N LEU A 370 -0.69 32.81 11.93
CA LEU A 370 -1.46 32.89 10.69
C LEU A 370 -2.96 32.64 10.91
N SER A 371 -3.79 33.26 10.07
CA SER A 371 -5.25 33.04 10.07
C SER A 371 -5.66 32.04 8.99
N PRO A 372 -6.61 31.11 9.27
CA PRO A 372 -7.02 30.12 8.30
C PRO A 372 -7.73 30.73 7.07
N PHE A 373 -7.29 30.34 5.89
CA PHE A 373 -7.93 30.56 4.60
C PHE A 373 -9.20 29.71 4.47
N ARG A 374 -10.25 30.30 3.89
CA ARG A 374 -11.54 29.66 3.60
C ARG A 374 -11.87 29.82 2.13
N LYS A 375 -12.39 28.78 1.50
CA LYS A 375 -12.86 28.86 0.10
C LYS A 375 -14.10 29.75 0.05
N SER A 376 -14.01 30.87 -0.66
CA SER A 376 -15.15 31.77 -0.87
C SER A 376 -15.19 32.23 -2.32
N GLU A 377 -16.40 32.33 -2.86
CA GLU A 377 -16.66 33.15 -4.03
C GLU A 377 -16.42 34.63 -3.69
N PRO A 378 -16.10 35.47 -4.70
CA PRO A 378 -16.02 36.91 -4.48
C PRO A 378 -17.37 37.43 -3.99
N ILE A 379 -17.33 38.35 -3.04
CA ILE A 379 -18.54 39.03 -2.57
C ILE A 379 -19.17 39.75 -3.77
N PRO A 380 -20.43 39.47 -4.12
CA PRO A 380 -21.07 40.07 -5.28
C PRO A 380 -21.13 41.59 -5.14
N GLU A 381 -20.72 42.31 -6.19
CA GLU A 381 -20.71 43.79 -6.20
C GLU A 381 -22.11 44.38 -6.04
N VAL A 382 -23.14 43.66 -6.52
CA VAL A 382 -24.55 44.03 -6.45
C VAL A 382 -25.36 42.85 -5.91
N ASN A 383 -26.12 43.05 -4.84
CA ASN A 383 -26.91 42.00 -4.17
C ASN A 383 -28.35 42.46 -3.91
N ASP A 384 -29.04 42.90 -4.98
CA ASP A 384 -30.36 43.54 -4.92
C ASP A 384 -31.54 42.57 -5.06
N GLU A 385 -31.28 41.28 -5.33
CA GLU A 385 -32.33 40.26 -5.45
C GLU A 385 -33.13 40.07 -4.13
N PRO A 386 -34.39 39.59 -4.19
CA PRO A 386 -35.21 39.31 -3.00
C PRO A 386 -34.53 38.32 -2.06
N VAL A 387 -33.94 37.26 -2.62
CA VAL A 387 -33.10 36.32 -1.91
C VAL A 387 -31.64 36.74 -2.04
N LYS A 388 -31.02 37.08 -0.91
CA LYS A 388 -29.66 37.63 -0.87
C LYS A 388 -28.60 36.57 -1.09
N VAL A 389 -27.62 36.85 -1.95
CA VAL A 389 -26.47 35.96 -2.17
C VAL A 389 -25.47 36.13 -1.04
N VAL A 390 -25.08 35.03 -0.41
CA VAL A 390 -24.11 34.98 0.68
C VAL A 390 -22.98 34.03 0.28
N VAL A 391 -21.75 34.40 0.62
CA VAL A 391 -20.51 33.67 0.33
C VAL A 391 -19.76 33.40 1.63
N ALA A 392 -18.77 32.50 1.64
CA ALA A 392 -18.09 32.12 2.89
C ALA A 392 -17.40 33.29 3.61
N ASP A 393 -16.92 34.30 2.89
CA ASP A 393 -16.26 35.46 3.48
C ASP A 393 -17.22 36.39 4.23
N ASN A 394 -18.49 36.50 3.79
CA ASN A 394 -19.46 37.40 4.40
C ASN A 394 -20.56 36.69 5.20
N VAL A 395 -20.66 35.35 5.14
CA VAL A 395 -21.71 34.57 5.82
C VAL A 395 -21.72 34.83 7.32
N HIS A 396 -20.56 34.98 7.96
CA HIS A 396 -20.52 35.18 9.40
C HIS A 396 -21.08 36.56 9.80
N ASP A 397 -20.75 37.58 9.03
CA ASP A 397 -21.24 38.93 9.29
C ASP A 397 -22.71 39.08 8.87
N PHE A 398 -23.11 38.45 7.77
CA PHE A 398 -24.45 38.55 7.20
C PHE A 398 -25.50 37.70 7.95
N VAL A 399 -25.12 36.51 8.41
CA VAL A 399 -26.03 35.57 9.09
C VAL A 399 -25.96 35.72 10.61
N PHE A 400 -24.76 35.81 11.20
CA PHE A 400 -24.62 35.78 12.66
C PHE A 400 -24.42 37.15 13.33
N LYS A 401 -23.98 38.19 12.59
CA LYS A 401 -23.79 39.55 13.13
C LYS A 401 -24.78 40.59 12.61
N SER A 402 -25.66 40.22 11.68
CA SER A 402 -26.65 41.15 11.12
C SER A 402 -27.68 41.62 12.15
N GLY A 403 -27.85 40.88 13.25
CA GLY A 403 -28.89 41.16 14.26
C GLY A 403 -30.30 40.90 13.73
N LYS A 404 -30.42 40.23 12.57
CA LYS A 404 -31.67 39.90 11.90
C LYS A 404 -31.99 38.41 12.02
N ASN A 405 -33.23 38.07 11.73
CA ASN A 405 -33.69 36.70 11.57
C ASN A 405 -33.41 36.27 10.13
N VAL A 406 -32.46 35.38 9.92
CA VAL A 406 -31.96 34.99 8.60
C VAL A 406 -32.34 33.56 8.28
N LEU A 407 -33.11 33.35 7.22
CA LEU A 407 -33.29 32.03 6.60
C LEU A 407 -32.22 31.87 5.52
N VAL A 408 -31.32 30.91 5.67
CA VAL A 408 -30.26 30.64 4.69
C VAL A 408 -30.50 29.29 4.00
N GLU A 409 -30.51 29.29 2.67
CA GLU A 409 -30.51 28.10 1.82
C GLU A 409 -29.08 27.75 1.40
N PHE A 410 -28.68 26.51 1.67
CA PHE A 410 -27.47 25.90 1.11
C PHE A 410 -27.86 25.04 -0.09
N TYR A 411 -27.41 25.45 -1.28
CA TYR A 411 -27.81 24.83 -2.54
C TYR A 411 -26.60 24.39 -3.38
N ALA A 412 -26.89 23.58 -4.42
CA ALA A 412 -25.94 23.20 -5.46
C ALA A 412 -26.53 23.56 -6.84
N PRO A 413 -25.77 24.21 -7.75
CA PRO A 413 -26.29 24.69 -9.04
C PRO A 413 -26.86 23.60 -9.95
N TRP A 414 -26.36 22.36 -9.81
CA TRP A 414 -26.78 21.22 -10.61
C TRP A 414 -27.96 20.43 -9.99
N CYS A 415 -28.34 20.69 -8.74
CA CYS A 415 -29.40 19.94 -8.06
C CYS A 415 -30.80 20.33 -8.56
N GLY A 416 -31.55 19.35 -9.06
CA GLY A 416 -32.91 19.55 -9.55
C GLY A 416 -33.92 20.01 -8.48
N HIS A 417 -33.72 19.63 -7.21
CA HIS A 417 -34.57 20.08 -6.11
C HIS A 417 -34.35 21.55 -5.75
N CYS A 418 -33.10 22.03 -5.78
CA CYS A 418 -32.75 23.43 -5.54
C CYS A 418 -33.37 24.33 -6.62
N LYS A 419 -33.28 23.91 -7.89
CA LYS A 419 -33.89 24.63 -9.02
C LYS A 419 -35.42 24.77 -8.89
N LYS A 420 -36.09 23.80 -8.28
CA LYS A 420 -37.54 23.85 -8.01
C LYS A 420 -37.88 24.74 -6.81
N LEU A 421 -36.99 24.86 -5.83
CA LEU A 421 -37.19 25.64 -4.61
C LEU A 421 -36.88 27.13 -4.81
N ALA A 422 -35.93 27.47 -5.69
CA ALA A 422 -35.54 28.84 -5.99
C ALA A 422 -36.74 29.80 -6.23
N PRO A 423 -37.71 29.51 -7.14
CA PRO A 423 -38.85 30.41 -7.34
C PRO A 423 -39.77 30.53 -6.11
N VAL A 424 -39.83 29.51 -5.26
CA VAL A 424 -40.63 29.52 -4.03
C VAL A 424 -39.98 30.40 -2.96
N LEU A 425 -38.65 30.38 -2.85
CA LEU A 425 -37.93 31.27 -1.94
C LEU A 425 -38.01 32.73 -2.38
N ASP A 426 -37.99 33.01 -3.69
CA ASP A 426 -38.23 34.35 -4.22
C ASP A 426 -39.64 34.85 -3.86
N GLU A 427 -40.66 34.01 -3.97
CA GLU A 427 -42.04 34.33 -3.58
C GLU A 427 -42.17 34.61 -2.06
N ALA A 428 -41.56 33.77 -1.23
CA ALA A 428 -41.53 33.96 0.22
C ALA A 428 -40.78 35.26 0.61
N ALA A 429 -39.67 35.56 -0.07
CA ALA A 429 -38.89 36.78 0.15
C ALA A 429 -39.66 38.04 -0.27
N MET A 430 -40.42 37.98 -1.36
CA MET A 430 -41.30 39.08 -1.77
C MET A 430 -42.42 39.34 -0.75
N THR A 431 -42.98 38.27 -0.18
CA THR A 431 -44.03 38.37 0.85
C THR A 431 -43.51 38.99 2.15
N LEU A 432 -42.24 38.74 2.50
CA LEU A 432 -41.59 39.23 3.72
C LEU A 432 -40.80 40.53 3.52
N LYS A 433 -40.86 41.14 2.33
CA LYS A 433 -40.12 42.36 2.00
C LYS A 433 -40.42 43.56 2.91
N SER A 434 -41.60 43.58 3.54
CA SER A 434 -42.02 44.61 4.50
C SER A 434 -41.50 44.39 5.93
N ASP A 435 -40.95 43.22 6.25
CA ASP A 435 -40.40 42.91 7.58
C ASP A 435 -38.89 43.16 7.60
N GLU A 436 -38.47 44.31 8.13
CA GLU A 436 -37.06 44.73 8.13
C GLU A 436 -36.14 43.82 8.96
N ASP A 437 -36.71 43.03 9.87
CA ASP A 437 -35.99 42.12 10.76
C ASP A 437 -35.71 40.75 10.13
N VAL A 438 -36.26 40.46 8.95
CA VAL A 438 -36.18 39.14 8.29
C VAL A 438 -35.39 39.25 6.99
N VAL A 439 -34.47 38.31 6.76
CA VAL A 439 -33.73 38.20 5.50
C VAL A 439 -33.74 36.76 5.03
N ILE A 440 -34.02 36.55 3.74
CA ILE A 440 -33.84 35.25 3.09
C ILE A 440 -32.57 35.33 2.24
N ALA A 441 -31.70 34.35 2.40
CA ALA A 441 -30.41 34.27 1.74
C ALA A 441 -30.16 32.89 1.11
N LYS A 442 -29.31 32.84 0.09
CA LYS A 442 -28.84 31.63 -0.57
C LYS A 442 -27.32 31.62 -0.66
N MET A 443 -26.71 30.46 -0.45
CA MET A 443 -25.28 30.23 -0.57
C MET A 443 -25.02 28.97 -1.39
N ASP A 444 -24.17 29.09 -2.41
CA ASP A 444 -23.69 27.93 -3.15
C ASP A 444 -22.68 27.18 -2.27
N ALA A 445 -23.13 26.09 -1.68
CA ALA A 445 -22.33 25.26 -0.77
C ALA A 445 -21.32 24.37 -1.51
N THR A 446 -21.29 24.39 -2.85
CA THR A 446 -20.27 23.71 -3.67
C THR A 446 -19.09 24.65 -3.99
N ALA A 447 -19.37 25.94 -4.13
CA ALA A 447 -18.38 26.98 -4.42
C ALA A 447 -17.79 27.64 -3.15
N ASN A 448 -18.45 27.52 -1.99
CA ASN A 448 -18.06 28.14 -0.72
C ASN A 448 -17.90 27.11 0.40
N ASP A 449 -16.88 27.27 1.24
CA ASP A 449 -16.72 26.47 2.47
C ASP A 449 -17.82 26.86 3.47
N VAL A 450 -18.69 25.91 3.83
CA VAL A 450 -19.80 26.12 4.76
C VAL A 450 -19.26 26.25 6.20
N PRO A 451 -19.74 27.22 7.00
CA PRO A 451 -19.38 27.29 8.43
C PRO A 451 -19.73 25.99 9.16
N SER A 452 -18.83 25.51 10.01
CA SER A 452 -18.97 24.27 10.80
C SER A 452 -20.23 24.21 11.67
N GLU A 453 -20.86 25.36 11.92
CA GLU A 453 -22.10 25.50 12.66
C GLU A 453 -23.32 24.94 11.92
N PHE A 454 -23.25 24.78 10.60
CA PHE A 454 -24.33 24.23 9.76
C PHE A 454 -24.00 22.81 9.31
N ASP A 455 -24.92 21.87 9.55
CA ASP A 455 -24.77 20.48 9.15
C ASP A 455 -25.47 20.23 7.79
N VAL A 456 -24.73 20.39 6.70
CA VAL A 456 -25.26 20.27 5.33
C VAL A 456 -24.93 18.89 4.76
N GLN A 457 -25.82 17.93 4.98
CA GLN A 457 -25.70 16.54 4.48
C GLN A 457 -26.25 16.35 3.06
N GLY A 458 -27.00 17.32 2.51
CA GLY A 458 -27.60 17.25 1.19
C GLY A 458 -28.15 18.59 0.70
N TYR A 459 -28.70 18.62 -0.52
CA TYR A 459 -29.17 19.86 -1.15
C TYR A 459 -30.62 19.75 -1.66
N PRO A 460 -31.49 20.76 -1.40
CA PRO A 460 -31.23 21.95 -0.59
C PRO A 460 -31.34 21.66 0.92
N THR A 461 -30.53 22.35 1.72
CA THR A 461 -30.64 22.37 3.20
C THR A 461 -30.92 23.80 3.66
N LEU A 462 -31.89 23.99 4.56
CA LEU A 462 -32.32 25.31 5.02
C LEU A 462 -32.16 25.43 6.54
N TYR A 463 -31.57 26.53 6.98
CA TYR A 463 -31.44 26.87 8.38
C TYR A 463 -32.01 28.26 8.66
N PHE A 464 -32.72 28.37 9.77
CA PHE A 464 -33.19 29.65 10.28
C PHE A 464 -32.36 30.05 11.49
N VAL A 465 -31.74 31.22 11.38
CA VAL A 465 -30.83 31.78 12.38
C VAL A 465 -31.46 33.04 12.96
N THR A 466 -31.62 33.05 14.27
CA THR A 466 -32.15 34.19 15.03
C THR A 466 -31.02 35.11 15.52
N PRO A 467 -31.33 36.35 15.96
CA PRO A 467 -30.35 37.26 16.55
C PRO A 467 -29.60 36.68 17.77
N SER A 468 -30.22 35.79 18.57
CA SER A 468 -29.54 35.09 19.69
C SER A 468 -28.61 33.96 19.24
N ARG A 469 -28.44 33.77 17.93
CA ARG A 469 -27.74 32.65 17.29
C ARG A 469 -28.38 31.29 17.56
N LYS A 470 -29.65 31.24 17.97
CA LYS A 470 -30.42 30.00 17.94
C LYS A 470 -30.65 29.63 16.47
N MET A 471 -30.18 28.45 16.11
CA MET A 471 -30.33 27.84 14.79
C MET A 471 -31.40 26.77 14.84
N VAL A 472 -32.32 26.81 13.87
CA VAL A 472 -33.39 25.83 13.73
C VAL A 472 -33.35 25.27 12.30
N PRO A 473 -33.14 23.96 12.12
CA PRO A 473 -33.23 23.34 10.79
C PRO A 473 -34.69 23.42 10.29
N TYR A 474 -34.86 23.68 9.00
CA TYR A 474 -36.18 23.72 8.37
C TYR A 474 -36.49 22.39 7.67
N GLU A 475 -37.42 21.61 8.25
CA GLU A 475 -37.82 20.30 7.73
C GLU A 475 -39.28 20.25 7.24
N SER A 476 -39.97 21.40 7.19
CA SER A 476 -41.37 21.49 6.78
C SER A 476 -41.54 21.48 5.25
N GLY A 477 -42.77 21.62 4.75
CA GLY A 477 -43.09 21.57 3.32
C GLY A 477 -42.40 22.69 2.51
N ARG A 478 -42.41 22.56 1.18
CA ARG A 478 -41.63 23.42 0.26
C ARG A 478 -42.51 24.42 -0.49
N THR A 479 -43.49 25.01 0.19
CA THR A 479 -44.36 26.06 -0.35
C THR A 479 -44.05 27.42 0.28
N ALA A 480 -44.35 28.52 -0.41
CA ALA A 480 -44.00 29.87 0.06
C ALA A 480 -44.73 30.21 1.39
N ASP A 481 -46.00 29.84 1.51
CA ASP A 481 -46.81 30.06 2.71
C ASP A 481 -46.25 29.32 3.94
N GLU A 482 -45.84 28.06 3.78
CA GLU A 482 -45.25 27.26 4.88
C GLU A 482 -43.91 27.84 5.35
N ILE A 483 -43.10 28.37 4.42
CA ILE A 483 -41.83 29.04 4.76
C ILE A 483 -42.11 30.33 5.54
N VAL A 484 -43.08 31.12 5.08
CA VAL A 484 -43.49 32.38 5.74
C VAL A 484 -44.04 32.09 7.15
N ASP A 485 -44.90 31.09 7.30
CA ASP A 485 -45.49 30.72 8.59
C ASP A 485 -44.44 30.20 9.57
N PHE A 486 -43.48 29.42 9.08
CA PHE A 486 -42.35 28.96 9.88
C PHE A 486 -41.48 30.13 10.37
N ILE A 487 -41.16 31.09 9.50
CA ILE A 487 -40.38 32.27 9.88
C ILE A 487 -41.14 33.06 10.96
N LYS A 488 -42.43 33.33 10.76
CA LYS A 488 -43.26 34.06 11.73
C LYS A 488 -43.33 33.35 13.09
N LYS A 489 -43.38 32.01 13.10
CA LYS A 489 -43.43 31.20 14.33
C LYS A 489 -42.11 31.21 15.12
N ASN A 490 -40.98 31.30 14.43
CA ASN A 490 -39.65 31.15 15.05
C ASN A 490 -38.88 32.47 15.22
N LYS A 491 -39.41 33.58 14.69
CA LYS A 491 -38.81 34.92 14.79
C LYS A 491 -38.55 35.32 16.24
N GLU A 492 -37.35 35.79 16.53
CA GLU A 492 -36.97 36.34 17.83
C GLU A 492 -36.89 37.87 17.75
N THR A 493 -37.27 38.55 18.83
CA THR A 493 -37.17 40.01 18.94
C THR A 493 -35.78 40.41 19.48
N ALA A 494 -35.20 41.48 18.93
CA ALA A 494 -33.84 41.93 19.25
C ALA A 494 -33.56 42.18 20.75
N GLY A 495 -34.60 42.42 21.57
CA GLY A 495 -34.48 42.60 23.02
C GLY A 495 -34.11 41.33 23.80
N GLN A 496 -34.64 40.16 23.41
CA GLN A 496 -34.42 38.88 24.12
C GLN A 496 -33.03 38.29 23.87
N ALA A 497 -32.48 38.50 22.66
CA ALA A 497 -31.17 38.00 22.26
C ALA A 497 -30.00 38.67 22.98
N LYS A 498 -30.13 39.98 23.28
CA LYS A 498 -29.08 40.78 23.92
C LYS A 498 -28.85 40.37 25.36
N GLU A 499 -29.91 40.16 26.15
CA GLU A 499 -29.83 39.73 27.55
C GLU A 499 -29.21 38.33 27.71
N LYS A 500 -29.53 37.39 26.81
CA LYS A 500 -29.00 36.01 26.85
C LYS A 500 -27.51 35.93 26.49
N ALA A 501 -27.06 36.70 25.51
CA ALA A 501 -25.66 36.71 25.06
C ALA A 501 -24.71 37.34 26.09
N GLU A 502 -25.16 38.40 26.78
CA GLU A 502 -24.38 39.05 27.82
C GLU A 502 -24.21 38.14 29.06
N LEU A 503 -25.24 37.36 29.43
CA LEU A 503 -25.19 36.38 30.52
C LEU A 503 -24.14 35.27 30.33
N LEU A 504 -24.10 34.64 29.16
CA LEU A 504 -23.13 33.58 28.85
C LEU A 504 -21.70 34.13 28.72
N ARG A 505 -21.53 35.38 28.28
CA ARG A 505 -20.22 36.05 28.22
C ARG A 505 -19.66 36.32 29.62
N ALA A 506 -20.51 36.76 30.55
CA ALA A 506 -20.10 36.97 31.94
C ALA A 506 -19.72 35.66 32.63
N ALA A 507 -20.42 34.56 32.34
CA ALA A 507 -20.09 33.23 32.84
C ALA A 507 -18.71 32.74 32.35
N ARG A 508 -18.37 32.94 31.06
CA ARG A 508 -17.02 32.62 30.52
C ARG A 508 -15.89 33.46 31.11
N GLY A 509 -16.20 34.71 31.51
CA GLY A 509 -15.20 35.63 32.07
C GLY A 509 -15.04 35.56 33.59
N GLY A 510 -15.83 34.76 34.29
CA GLY A 510 -15.79 34.69 35.76
C GLY A 510 -16.22 35.98 36.46
N HIS A 511 -17.07 36.80 35.82
CA HIS A 511 -17.46 38.12 36.34
C HIS A 511 -18.62 38.04 37.35
N ARG A 512 -18.29 37.77 38.63
CA ARG A 512 -19.26 37.60 39.72
C ARG A 512 -20.23 38.78 39.91
N GLU A 513 -19.71 40.00 39.99
CA GLU A 513 -20.51 41.20 40.31
C GLU A 513 -21.59 41.49 39.26
N TRP A 514 -21.28 41.16 38.00
CA TRP A 514 -22.20 41.35 36.90
C TRP A 514 -23.27 40.24 36.85
N LEU A 515 -22.91 38.99 37.16
CA LEU A 515 -23.88 37.91 37.37
C LEU A 515 -24.84 38.25 38.52
N GLU A 516 -24.34 38.79 39.64
CA GLU A 516 -25.20 39.27 40.73
C GLU A 516 -26.09 40.45 40.30
N ALA A 517 -25.57 41.40 39.51
CA ALA A 517 -26.35 42.53 39.00
C ALA A 517 -27.48 42.10 38.04
N VAL A 518 -27.25 41.10 37.18
CA VAL A 518 -28.30 40.55 36.29
C VAL A 518 -29.32 39.71 37.08
N LEU A 519 -28.89 39.02 38.14
CA LEU A 519 -29.78 38.26 39.02
C LEU A 519 -30.59 39.16 39.98
N LEU A 520 -30.05 40.32 40.37
CA LEU A 520 -30.67 41.31 41.30
C LEU A 520 -31.36 42.49 40.59
N GLY A 521 -31.22 42.63 39.27
CA GLY A 521 -31.72 43.76 38.47
C GLY A 521 -33.24 43.90 38.31
N ALA A 522 -34.02 43.02 38.94
CA ALA A 522 -35.44 43.22 39.18
C ALA A 522 -35.67 43.44 40.69
N ALA A 523 -35.70 44.70 41.13
CA ALA A 523 -36.00 45.04 42.52
C ALA A 523 -37.36 44.43 42.95
N PRO A 524 -37.44 43.71 44.09
CA PRO A 524 -38.69 43.14 44.55
C PRO A 524 -39.53 44.22 45.22
N ALA A 525 -40.75 44.47 44.73
CA ALA A 525 -41.83 44.82 45.64
C ALA A 525 -42.16 43.58 46.48
N PRO A 526 -42.36 43.70 47.80
CA PRO A 526 -42.59 42.54 48.65
C PRO A 526 -43.98 42.00 48.32
N ASN A 527 -44.05 40.88 47.59
CA ASN A 527 -45.16 39.88 47.49
C ASN A 527 -45.28 39.18 46.11
N HIS A 528 -44.20 38.97 45.33
CA HIS A 528 -44.28 38.12 44.12
C HIS A 528 -43.42 36.84 44.19
N PRO A 529 -43.82 35.74 43.51
CA PRO A 529 -43.14 34.43 43.52
C PRO A 529 -41.80 34.48 42.74
N PRO A 530 -41.00 33.39 42.68
CA PRO A 530 -39.66 33.41 42.08
C PRO A 530 -39.76 33.43 40.54
N THR A 531 -39.76 34.59 39.87
CA THR A 531 -40.34 34.65 38.50
C THR A 531 -39.61 35.42 37.37
N ALA A 532 -38.27 35.56 37.34
CA ALA A 532 -37.61 36.00 36.08
C ALA A 532 -36.16 35.52 35.90
N ALA A 533 -35.33 35.71 36.92
CA ALA A 533 -33.90 35.40 36.87
C ALA A 533 -33.60 33.89 36.75
N ALA A 534 -34.36 33.04 37.44
CA ALA A 534 -34.22 31.58 37.35
C ALA A 534 -34.64 31.02 35.98
N LEU A 535 -35.68 31.61 35.36
CA LEU A 535 -36.13 31.27 34.01
C LEU A 535 -35.11 31.64 32.94
N LEU A 536 -34.44 32.79 33.09
CA LEU A 536 -33.35 33.22 32.19
C LEU A 536 -32.13 32.27 32.27
N LEU A 537 -31.75 31.82 33.47
CA LEU A 537 -30.70 30.82 33.67
C LEU A 537 -31.04 29.46 33.05
N ASP A 538 -32.32 29.06 33.07
CA ASP A 538 -32.78 27.80 32.47
C ASP A 538 -32.85 27.83 30.93
N VAL A 539 -33.09 29.02 30.35
CA VAL A 539 -33.24 29.22 28.89
C VAL A 539 -31.92 29.63 28.22
N ALA A 540 -30.95 30.15 28.97
CA ALA A 540 -29.64 30.55 28.47
C ALA A 540 -28.69 29.35 28.29
N THR A 541 -28.78 28.69 27.14
CA THR A 541 -27.87 27.59 26.73
C THR A 541 -26.96 27.99 25.57
N THR A 542 -25.76 27.40 25.51
CA THR A 542 -24.87 27.46 24.34
C THR A 542 -25.45 26.66 23.15
N PRO A 543 -24.89 26.78 21.93
CA PRO A 543 -25.25 25.93 20.80
C PRO A 543 -25.08 24.42 21.08
N GLN A 544 -24.17 24.05 21.98
CA GLN A 544 -23.93 22.66 22.42
C GLN A 544 -24.92 22.19 23.51
N GLY A 545 -25.86 23.04 23.91
CA GLY A 545 -26.80 22.77 24.99
C GLY A 545 -26.21 22.98 26.39
N ASP A 546 -25.02 23.58 26.51
CA ASP A 546 -24.38 23.82 27.80
C ASP A 546 -25.12 24.92 28.56
N SER A 547 -25.47 24.65 29.82
CA SER A 547 -25.99 25.67 30.73
C SER A 547 -24.87 26.63 31.15
N ALA A 548 -25.22 27.74 31.79
CA ALA A 548 -24.23 28.65 32.38
C ALA A 548 -23.25 27.92 33.33
N LEU A 549 -23.71 26.87 34.03
CA LEU A 549 -22.87 26.08 34.94
C LEU A 549 -21.86 25.19 34.17
N HIS A 550 -22.26 24.55 33.08
CA HIS A 550 -21.33 23.81 32.20
C HIS A 550 -20.23 24.72 31.64
N VAL A 551 -20.60 25.94 31.27
CA VAL A 551 -19.66 26.92 30.72
C VAL A 551 -18.64 27.34 31.79
N VAL A 552 -19.08 27.60 33.03
CA VAL A 552 -18.17 27.93 34.13
C VAL A 552 -17.26 26.73 34.45
N ALA A 553 -17.82 25.53 34.56
CA ALA A 553 -17.10 24.29 34.83
C ALA A 553 -15.99 23.98 33.81
N ALA A 554 -16.23 24.29 32.53
CA ALA A 554 -15.25 24.14 31.47
C ALA A 554 -14.20 25.27 31.39
N SER A 555 -14.50 26.46 31.94
CA SER A 555 -13.67 27.67 31.70
C SER A 555 -12.46 27.80 32.62
N GLY A 556 -12.51 27.26 33.83
CA GLY A 556 -11.35 27.25 34.74
C GLY A 556 -11.71 27.08 36.21
N ASP A 557 -10.71 26.86 37.04
CA ASP A 557 -10.83 26.51 38.46
C ASP A 557 -10.37 27.60 39.44
N SER A 558 -10.12 28.83 38.94
CA SER A 558 -9.76 29.98 39.79
C SER A 558 -10.89 30.40 40.74
N GLU A 559 -10.57 31.09 41.84
CA GLU A 559 -11.55 31.55 42.84
C GLU A 559 -12.68 32.40 42.25
N ALA A 560 -12.43 33.11 41.15
CA ALA A 560 -13.45 33.85 40.42
C ALA A 560 -14.51 32.93 39.79
N PHE A 561 -14.08 31.83 39.17
CA PHE A 561 -14.96 30.81 38.59
C PHE A 561 -15.67 30.02 39.70
N LEU A 562 -14.96 29.65 40.78
CA LEU A 562 -15.55 28.98 41.95
C LEU A 562 -16.62 29.84 42.63
N SER A 563 -16.42 31.15 42.68
CA SER A 563 -17.42 32.09 43.20
C SER A 563 -18.64 32.21 42.26
N CYS A 564 -18.42 32.25 40.95
CA CYS A 564 -19.51 32.26 39.95
C CYS A 564 -20.33 30.97 40.00
N ALA A 565 -19.69 29.81 40.08
CA ALA A 565 -20.35 28.51 40.23
C ALA A 565 -21.23 28.48 41.49
N ARG A 566 -20.73 28.98 42.64
CA ARG A 566 -21.52 29.13 43.87
C ARG A 566 -22.76 30.01 43.71
N THR A 567 -22.64 31.14 43.02
CA THR A 567 -23.76 32.06 42.79
C THR A 567 -24.82 31.46 41.87
N ILE A 568 -24.39 30.78 40.79
CA ILE A 568 -25.29 30.09 39.86
C ILE A 568 -25.98 28.92 40.57
N TYR A 569 -25.24 28.12 41.33
CA TYR A 569 -25.78 27.00 42.10
C TYR A 569 -26.83 27.46 43.11
N ARG A 570 -26.56 28.50 43.91
CA ARG A 570 -27.54 29.06 44.88
C ARG A 570 -28.82 29.54 44.21
N SER A 571 -28.75 29.97 42.95
CA SER A 571 -29.89 30.51 42.21
C SER A 571 -30.66 29.44 41.44
N ALA A 572 -29.99 28.38 40.97
CA ALA A 572 -30.56 27.32 40.13
C ALA A 572 -29.90 25.95 40.40
N MET A 573 -30.29 25.31 41.50
CA MET A 573 -29.76 24.01 41.94
C MET A 573 -29.95 22.88 40.91
N ALA A 574 -31.02 22.94 40.11
CA ALA A 574 -31.35 21.91 39.12
C ALA A 574 -30.33 21.81 37.96
N LEU A 575 -29.48 22.84 37.76
CA LEU A 575 -28.51 22.87 36.66
C LEU A 575 -27.32 21.93 36.85
N LEU A 576 -27.05 21.50 38.09
CA LEU A 576 -25.96 20.58 38.42
C LEU A 576 -26.24 19.16 37.90
N ASP A 577 -27.53 18.83 37.79
CA ASP A 577 -28.04 17.54 37.32
C ASP A 577 -28.34 17.51 35.81
N ARG A 578 -28.31 18.67 35.14
CA ARG A 578 -28.75 18.84 33.77
C ARG A 578 -27.69 18.33 32.81
N ALA A 579 -28.11 17.52 31.84
CA ALA A 579 -27.27 17.09 30.73
C ALA A 579 -27.28 18.13 29.60
N ASN A 580 -26.13 18.34 28.96
CA ASN A 580 -26.04 19.03 27.67
C ASN A 580 -26.44 18.10 26.51
N ALA A 581 -26.26 18.54 25.25
CA ALA A 581 -26.63 17.73 24.08
C ALA A 581 -25.85 16.40 23.94
N ARG A 582 -24.72 16.25 24.63
CA ARG A 582 -23.89 15.03 24.65
C ARG A 582 -24.22 14.10 25.83
N GLY A 583 -25.15 14.50 26.68
CA GLY A 583 -25.41 13.80 27.95
C GLY A 583 -24.41 14.18 29.06
N ASP A 584 -23.46 15.09 28.81
CA ASP A 584 -22.47 15.48 29.81
C ASP A 584 -23.12 16.34 30.89
N THR A 585 -22.73 16.10 32.14
CA THR A 585 -23.02 17.00 33.27
C THR A 585 -21.92 18.06 33.39
N PRO A 586 -22.11 19.14 34.19
CA PRO A 586 -21.05 20.12 34.45
C PRO A 586 -19.74 19.46 34.95
N LEU A 587 -19.84 18.40 35.76
CA LEU A 587 -18.71 17.59 36.23
C LEU A 587 -17.94 16.89 35.09
N HIS A 588 -18.64 16.34 34.08
CA HIS A 588 -17.95 15.77 32.91
C HIS A 588 -17.16 16.84 32.14
N CYS A 589 -17.71 18.06 32.04
CA CYS A 589 -17.02 19.19 31.42
C CYS A 589 -15.82 19.67 32.25
N ALA A 590 -15.91 19.66 33.58
CA ALA A 590 -14.81 19.99 34.48
C ALA A 590 -13.68 18.96 34.40
N ALA A 591 -14.00 17.67 34.48
CA ALA A 591 -13.04 16.57 34.35
C ALA A 591 -12.33 16.60 33.00
N ARG A 592 -13.08 16.84 31.91
CA ARG A 592 -12.53 16.97 30.56
C ARG A 592 -11.63 18.19 30.37
N ALA A 593 -11.87 19.26 31.12
CA ALA A 593 -11.04 20.45 31.13
C ALA A 593 -9.84 20.36 32.10
N GLY A 594 -9.76 19.31 32.93
CA GLY A 594 -8.71 19.15 33.96
C GLY A 594 -8.88 20.07 35.17
N ASN A 595 -10.09 20.60 35.41
CA ASN A 595 -10.37 21.61 36.45
C ASN A 595 -10.66 20.96 37.82
N ALA A 596 -9.65 20.32 38.42
CA ALA A 596 -9.80 19.53 39.65
C ALA A 596 -10.40 20.31 40.85
N ALA A 597 -10.09 21.60 41.01
CA ALA A 597 -10.62 22.39 42.13
C ALA A 597 -12.10 22.82 41.95
N MET A 598 -12.63 22.82 40.71
CA MET A 598 -14.04 23.12 40.44
C MET A 598 -14.96 22.00 40.95
N GLU A 599 -14.50 20.75 40.87
CA GLU A 599 -15.21 19.58 41.40
C GLU A 599 -15.30 19.62 42.94
N ASP A 600 -14.26 20.12 43.60
CA ASP A 600 -14.16 20.23 45.06
C ASP A 600 -15.15 21.23 45.67
N GLU A 601 -15.56 22.26 44.91
CA GLU A 601 -16.47 23.32 45.35
C GLU A 601 -17.93 23.06 44.94
N GLU A 602 -18.19 22.44 43.78
CA GLU A 602 -19.53 21.89 43.47
C GLU A 602 -19.96 20.86 44.53
N ARG A 603 -18.98 20.19 45.18
CA ARG A 603 -19.14 19.32 46.35
C ARG A 603 -19.49 20.06 47.65
N GLY A 604 -18.91 21.25 47.91
CA GLY A 604 -19.06 21.98 49.16
C GLY A 604 -20.51 22.43 49.47
N GLY A 605 -21.33 22.57 48.43
CA GLY A 605 -22.74 22.96 48.52
C GLY A 605 -23.74 21.80 48.73
N ALA A 606 -23.32 20.54 48.67
CA ALA A 606 -24.22 19.38 48.53
C ALA A 606 -23.81 18.16 49.38
N ARG A 607 -23.74 18.28 50.71
CA ARG A 607 -23.35 17.16 51.61
C ARG A 607 -24.25 15.90 51.57
N PHE A 608 -25.36 15.88 50.84
CA PHE A 608 -26.33 14.76 50.83
C PHE A 608 -26.67 14.16 49.45
N ARG A 609 -26.13 14.67 48.31
CA ARG A 609 -26.44 14.16 46.95
C ARG A 609 -25.24 13.91 46.02
N VAL A 610 -24.01 14.12 46.48
CA VAL A 610 -22.80 14.08 45.63
C VAL A 610 -22.55 12.71 44.99
N ALA A 611 -22.89 11.60 45.67
CA ALA A 611 -22.71 10.25 45.12
C ALA A 611 -23.57 10.01 43.86
N ASP A 612 -24.84 10.42 43.89
CA ASP A 612 -25.78 10.24 42.76
C ASP A 612 -25.35 11.03 41.52
N VAL A 613 -24.69 12.19 41.72
CA VAL A 613 -24.22 13.05 40.63
C VAL A 613 -22.92 12.50 40.01
N LEU A 614 -22.01 11.99 40.83
CA LEU A 614 -20.73 11.41 40.36
C LEU A 614 -20.93 10.08 39.60
N GLU A 615 -21.96 9.31 39.95
CA GLU A 615 -22.33 8.07 39.26
C GLU A 615 -23.10 8.31 37.96
N LYS A 616 -23.51 9.55 37.65
CA LYS A 616 -24.19 9.85 36.38
C LYS A 616 -23.28 9.56 35.22
N GLN A 617 -23.86 8.90 34.22
CA GLN A 617 -23.17 8.57 32.99
C GLN A 617 -23.62 9.49 31.86
N ASN A 618 -22.68 9.87 31.00
CA ASN A 618 -22.98 10.67 29.80
C ASN A 618 -23.67 9.85 28.70
N GLY A 619 -23.86 10.42 27.50
CA GLY A 619 -24.48 9.73 26.37
C GLY A 619 -23.75 8.45 25.92
N ARG A 620 -22.49 8.25 26.32
CA ARG A 620 -21.69 7.03 26.07
C ARG A 620 -21.73 6.03 27.24
N ARG A 621 -22.55 6.32 28.25
CA ARG A 621 -22.57 5.62 29.54
C ARG A 621 -21.22 5.66 30.28
N GLU A 622 -20.40 6.68 30.04
CA GLU A 622 -19.12 6.88 30.75
C GLU A 622 -19.32 7.81 31.94
N THR A 623 -18.53 7.61 33.01
CA THR A 623 -18.45 8.51 34.16
C THR A 623 -17.29 9.51 34.00
N ALA A 624 -17.25 10.56 34.83
CA ALA A 624 -16.14 11.52 34.87
C ALA A 624 -14.76 10.84 35.08
N LEU A 625 -14.71 9.68 35.74
CA LEU A 625 -13.48 8.89 35.93
C LEU A 625 -12.91 8.37 34.60
N HIS A 626 -13.75 7.99 33.64
CA HIS A 626 -13.30 7.52 32.32
C HIS A 626 -12.64 8.65 31.51
N ASP A 627 -13.18 9.87 31.63
CA ASP A 627 -12.59 11.07 31.03
C ASP A 627 -11.25 11.44 31.71
N ALA A 628 -11.15 11.29 33.03
CA ALA A 628 -9.89 11.51 33.77
C ALA A 628 -8.78 10.51 33.37
N VAL A 629 -9.10 9.22 33.27
CA VAL A 629 -8.15 8.17 32.82
C VAL A 629 -7.67 8.43 31.38
N ARG A 630 -8.58 8.90 30.52
CA ARG A 630 -8.29 9.25 29.12
C ARG A 630 -7.32 10.43 28.99
N LEU A 631 -7.40 11.40 29.90
CA LEU A 631 -6.50 12.56 29.96
C LEU A 631 -5.17 12.27 30.66
N SER A 632 -4.98 11.05 31.19
CA SER A 632 -3.81 10.66 31.99
C SER A 632 -3.59 11.54 33.24
N ASP A 633 -4.65 12.12 33.81
CA ASP A 633 -4.53 12.97 35.00
C ASP A 633 -4.54 12.14 36.29
N GLU A 634 -3.35 11.75 36.73
CA GLU A 634 -3.12 11.00 37.97
C GLU A 634 -3.73 11.69 39.20
N ARG A 635 -3.70 13.03 39.25
CA ARG A 635 -4.24 13.78 40.38
C ARG A 635 -5.75 13.67 40.38
N LEU A 636 -6.40 13.99 39.28
CA LEU A 636 -7.87 13.94 39.18
C LEU A 636 -8.39 12.52 39.46
N VAL A 637 -7.75 11.49 38.90
CA VAL A 637 -8.08 10.09 39.19
C VAL A 637 -7.95 9.81 40.69
N GLY A 638 -6.83 10.19 41.31
CA GLY A 638 -6.63 9.98 42.75
C GLY A 638 -7.65 10.72 43.63
N HIS A 639 -8.11 11.90 43.22
CA HIS A 639 -9.12 12.66 43.97
C HIS A 639 -10.51 12.03 43.82
N LEU A 640 -10.94 11.69 42.59
CA LEU A 640 -12.22 11.04 42.34
C LEU A 640 -12.33 9.69 43.07
N MET A 641 -11.25 8.92 43.04
CA MET A 641 -11.16 7.63 43.73
C MET A 641 -11.10 7.75 45.25
N ALA A 642 -10.44 8.78 45.80
CA ALA A 642 -10.46 9.04 47.25
C ALA A 642 -11.85 9.44 47.77
N VAL A 643 -12.66 10.10 46.92
CA VAL A 643 -14.01 10.55 47.28
C VAL A 643 -15.03 9.44 47.10
N HIS A 644 -15.01 8.72 45.97
CA HIS A 644 -15.99 7.69 45.67
C HIS A 644 -15.38 6.47 44.95
N PRO A 645 -14.82 5.51 45.69
CA PRO A 645 -14.17 4.33 45.11
C PRO A 645 -15.06 3.49 44.18
N ARG A 646 -16.39 3.56 44.36
CA ARG A 646 -17.38 2.84 43.55
C ARG A 646 -17.37 3.23 42.07
N LEU A 647 -16.78 4.37 41.71
CA LEU A 647 -16.64 4.77 40.31
C LEU A 647 -15.80 3.78 39.50
N ALA A 648 -14.84 3.09 40.14
CA ALA A 648 -14.01 2.06 39.50
C ALA A 648 -14.78 0.77 39.14
N ARG A 649 -16.00 0.60 39.69
CA ARG A 649 -16.88 -0.54 39.41
C ARG A 649 -17.71 -0.34 38.15
N LEU A 650 -18.06 0.90 37.81
CA LEU A 650 -19.02 1.20 36.75
C LEU A 650 -18.32 1.11 35.38
N PRO A 651 -18.70 0.15 34.51
CA PRO A 651 -18.19 0.13 33.15
C PRO A 651 -18.89 1.16 32.26
N GLY A 652 -18.18 1.61 31.23
CA GLY A 652 -18.70 2.41 30.12
C GLY A 652 -19.76 1.67 29.30
N GLY A 653 -20.34 2.35 28.30
CA GLY A 653 -21.41 1.78 27.47
C GLY A 653 -21.01 0.61 26.59
N ASP A 654 -19.72 0.49 26.32
CA ASP A 654 -19.06 -0.61 25.62
C ASP A 654 -18.60 -1.74 26.56
N GLY A 655 -18.81 -1.61 27.88
CA GLY A 655 -18.37 -2.59 28.89
C GLY A 655 -16.97 -2.32 29.45
N MET A 656 -16.30 -1.26 28.98
CA MET A 656 -14.95 -0.88 29.41
C MET A 656 -14.94 -0.43 30.86
N SER A 657 -14.16 -1.10 31.72
CA SER A 657 -13.86 -0.56 33.04
C SER A 657 -12.76 0.51 32.95
N PRO A 658 -12.71 1.44 33.93
CA PRO A 658 -11.61 2.41 34.03
C PRO A 658 -10.23 1.74 34.07
N LEU A 659 -10.12 0.55 34.69
CA LEU A 659 -8.88 -0.23 34.74
C LEU A 659 -8.50 -0.79 33.36
N TYR A 660 -9.45 -1.42 32.67
CA TYR A 660 -9.22 -1.92 31.32
C TYR A 660 -8.77 -0.79 30.40
N GLN A 661 -9.44 0.37 30.49
CA GLN A 661 -9.10 1.56 29.71
C GLN A 661 -7.66 2.04 30.02
N ALA A 662 -7.25 2.08 31.29
CA ALA A 662 -5.89 2.46 31.66
C ALA A 662 -4.83 1.51 31.07
N ILE A 663 -5.05 0.19 31.14
CA ILE A 663 -4.11 -0.83 30.62
C ILE A 663 -4.09 -0.80 29.08
N SER A 664 -5.26 -0.67 28.46
CA SER A 664 -5.37 -0.55 27.01
C SER A 664 -4.68 0.72 26.49
N LEU A 665 -4.64 1.81 27.27
CA LEU A 665 -3.92 3.04 26.91
C LEU A 665 -2.44 3.03 27.34
N GLY A 666 -1.98 2.04 28.12
CA GLY A 666 -0.61 1.95 28.60
C GLY A 666 -0.28 2.85 29.79
N HIS A 667 -1.29 3.24 30.58
CA HIS A 667 -1.13 4.09 31.77
C HIS A 667 -0.92 3.23 33.03
N ASP A 668 0.23 2.55 33.13
CA ASP A 668 0.53 1.59 34.21
C ASP A 668 0.40 2.20 35.62
N ARG A 669 0.82 3.45 35.81
CA ARG A 669 0.70 4.17 37.09
C ARG A 669 -0.75 4.42 37.49
N ILE A 670 -1.60 4.76 36.52
CA ILE A 670 -3.03 4.97 36.76
C ILE A 670 -3.71 3.63 37.07
N ALA A 671 -3.31 2.54 36.40
CA ALA A 671 -3.77 1.20 36.72
C ALA A 671 -3.39 0.79 38.16
N GLU A 672 -2.17 1.09 38.59
CA GLU A 672 -1.72 0.89 39.98
C GLU A 672 -2.52 1.74 40.98
N LEU A 673 -2.77 3.02 40.68
CA LEU A 673 -3.58 3.91 41.52
C LEU A 673 -5.04 3.41 41.66
N LEU A 674 -5.65 3.00 40.54
CA LEU A 674 -7.00 2.43 40.53
C LEU A 674 -7.07 1.15 41.36
N HIS A 675 -6.05 0.30 41.31
CA HIS A 675 -6.00 -0.90 42.16
C HIS A 675 -5.81 -0.57 43.64
N GLN A 676 -4.89 0.33 43.97
CA GLN A 676 -4.61 0.73 45.35
C GLN A 676 -5.83 1.39 46.04
N GLN A 677 -6.61 2.18 45.31
CA GLN A 677 -7.76 2.93 45.86
C GLN A 677 -9.11 2.25 45.61
N GLY A 678 -9.23 1.38 44.61
CA GLY A 678 -10.48 0.69 44.24
C GLY A 678 -10.81 -0.52 45.12
N GLY A 679 -9.85 -1.11 45.83
CA GLY A 679 -10.06 -2.27 46.70
C GLY A 679 -10.73 -3.46 45.99
N ASP A 680 -11.62 -4.18 46.69
CA ASP A 680 -12.34 -5.36 46.16
C ASP A 680 -13.47 -5.01 45.16
N GLU A 681 -13.76 -3.73 44.93
CA GLU A 681 -14.86 -3.27 44.07
C GLU A 681 -14.42 -2.95 42.62
N LEU A 682 -13.16 -3.22 42.26
CA LEU A 682 -12.56 -2.92 40.96
C LEU A 682 -13.11 -3.83 39.85
N SER A 683 -13.61 -3.23 38.76
CA SER A 683 -14.01 -4.00 37.57
C SER A 683 -12.83 -4.26 36.65
N TYR A 684 -12.66 -5.51 36.20
CA TYR A 684 -11.68 -5.93 35.19
C TYR A 684 -12.29 -6.07 33.79
N SER A 685 -13.55 -5.68 33.61
CA SER A 685 -14.29 -5.87 32.35
C SER A 685 -13.78 -4.97 31.22
N GLY A 686 -13.75 -5.53 30.02
CA GLY A 686 -13.45 -4.86 28.76
C GLY A 686 -14.60 -5.03 27.76
N PRO A 687 -14.39 -4.60 26.51
CA PRO A 687 -15.41 -4.68 25.48
C PRO A 687 -15.60 -6.13 25.04
N ALA A 688 -16.81 -6.47 24.59
CA ALA A 688 -17.11 -7.82 24.08
C ALA A 688 -16.69 -8.96 25.04
N GLY A 689 -16.82 -8.76 26.36
CA GLY A 689 -16.49 -9.78 27.36
C GLY A 689 -14.99 -9.97 27.61
N GLN A 690 -14.12 -9.16 27.00
CA GLN A 690 -12.68 -9.19 27.30
C GLN A 690 -12.42 -8.79 28.76
N THR A 691 -11.26 -9.19 29.27
CA THR A 691 -10.80 -8.84 30.61
C THR A 691 -9.55 -7.98 30.53
N ALA A 692 -9.22 -7.28 31.61
CA ALA A 692 -7.98 -6.52 31.73
C ALA A 692 -6.72 -7.36 31.40
N LEU A 693 -6.76 -8.68 31.65
CA LEU A 693 -5.67 -9.60 31.32
C LEU A 693 -5.47 -9.76 29.80
N HIS A 694 -6.56 -9.77 29.01
CA HIS A 694 -6.50 -9.81 27.55
C HIS A 694 -5.78 -8.58 26.98
N ALA A 695 -5.99 -7.40 27.56
CA ALA A 695 -5.25 -6.20 27.18
C ALA A 695 -3.79 -6.25 27.67
N ALA A 696 -3.54 -6.77 28.88
CA ALA A 696 -2.21 -6.81 29.48
C ALA A 696 -1.21 -7.69 28.72
N VAL A 697 -1.65 -8.85 28.20
CA VAL A 697 -0.78 -9.78 27.45
C VAL A 697 -0.21 -9.17 26.16
N LEU A 698 -0.95 -8.23 25.57
CA LEU A 698 -0.51 -7.50 24.37
C LEU A 698 0.46 -6.35 24.69
N ARG A 699 0.48 -5.87 25.95
CA ARG A 699 1.32 -4.76 26.39
C ARG A 699 2.70 -5.22 26.87
N GLY A 700 2.76 -6.32 27.62
CA GLY A 700 4.03 -6.89 28.05
C GLY A 700 3.96 -7.73 29.31
N ALA A 701 5.08 -8.37 29.65
CA ALA A 701 5.16 -9.33 30.76
C ALA A 701 4.98 -8.68 32.13
N GLU A 702 5.44 -7.45 32.32
CA GLU A 702 5.38 -6.75 33.61
C GLU A 702 3.92 -6.44 34.02
N MET A 703 3.13 -5.87 33.12
CA MET A 703 1.71 -5.58 33.38
C MET A 703 0.90 -6.87 33.49
N THR A 704 1.23 -7.89 32.70
CA THR A 704 0.62 -9.23 32.79
C THR A 704 0.87 -9.84 34.18
N GLU A 705 2.11 -9.80 34.66
CA GLU A 705 2.48 -10.30 35.98
C GLU A 705 1.74 -9.56 37.10
N LYS A 706 1.64 -8.22 37.02
CA LYS A 706 0.88 -7.41 37.97
C LYS A 706 -0.61 -7.77 38.00
N ILE A 707 -1.27 -7.91 36.85
CA ILE A 707 -2.70 -8.27 36.80
C ILE A 707 -2.94 -9.68 37.34
N MET A 708 -2.05 -10.63 37.03
CA MET A 708 -2.15 -11.98 37.57
C MET A 708 -1.94 -12.03 39.09
N GLN A 709 -1.08 -11.16 39.64
CA GLN A 709 -0.95 -10.97 41.09
C GLN A 709 -2.20 -10.36 41.72
N TRP A 710 -2.87 -9.42 41.03
CA TRP A 710 -4.09 -8.78 41.53
C TRP A 710 -5.31 -9.71 41.47
N ASN A 711 -5.45 -10.49 40.40
CA ASN A 711 -6.53 -11.46 40.24
C ASN A 711 -6.09 -12.64 39.36
N ALA A 712 -5.70 -13.74 40.03
CA ALA A 712 -5.28 -14.97 39.36
C ALA A 712 -6.42 -15.72 38.64
N GLY A 713 -7.69 -15.43 38.97
CA GLY A 713 -8.85 -16.09 38.36
C GLY A 713 -9.10 -15.71 36.90
N LEU A 714 -8.49 -14.61 36.42
CA LEU A 714 -8.71 -14.07 35.08
C LEU A 714 -8.06 -14.90 33.95
N SER A 715 -7.14 -15.81 34.27
CA SER A 715 -6.38 -16.57 33.26
C SER A 715 -7.24 -17.50 32.42
N GLY A 716 -8.29 -18.08 33.03
CA GLY A 716 -9.24 -18.99 32.38
C GLY A 716 -10.52 -18.31 31.88
N GLU A 717 -10.68 -17.00 32.09
CA GLU A 717 -11.82 -16.27 31.55
C GLU A 717 -11.65 -16.08 30.04
N ALA A 718 -12.67 -16.47 29.29
CA ALA A 718 -12.74 -16.30 27.85
C ALA A 718 -13.54 -15.04 27.50
N ASP A 719 -13.16 -14.37 26.41
CA ASP A 719 -13.97 -13.29 25.85
C ASP A 719 -15.26 -13.82 25.18
N ALA A 720 -16.06 -12.93 24.58
CA ALA A 720 -17.29 -13.33 23.90
C ALA A 720 -17.07 -14.30 22.71
N SER A 721 -15.85 -14.42 22.19
CA SER A 721 -15.46 -15.37 21.15
C SER A 721 -14.96 -16.70 21.70
N GLY A 722 -14.90 -16.87 23.02
CA GLY A 722 -14.31 -18.06 23.65
C GLY A 722 -12.77 -18.00 23.73
N SER A 723 -12.14 -16.92 23.30
CA SER A 723 -10.68 -16.77 23.29
C SER A 723 -10.16 -16.42 24.68
N THR A 724 -9.16 -17.16 25.16
CA THR A 724 -8.46 -16.86 26.42
C THR A 724 -7.29 -15.89 26.19
N ALA A 725 -6.73 -15.34 27.28
CA ALA A 725 -5.54 -14.49 27.20
C ALA A 725 -4.34 -15.16 26.49
N LEU A 726 -4.24 -16.50 26.53
CA LEU A 726 -3.21 -17.25 25.81
C LEU A 726 -3.44 -17.25 24.29
N HIS A 727 -4.69 -17.22 23.82
CA HIS A 727 -5.00 -17.09 22.38
C HIS A 727 -4.57 -15.70 21.86
N PHE A 728 -4.82 -14.65 22.64
CA PHE A 728 -4.36 -13.30 22.32
C PHE A 728 -2.83 -13.22 22.29
N ALA A 729 -2.16 -13.81 23.28
CA ALA A 729 -0.70 -13.90 23.29
C ALA A 729 -0.15 -14.75 22.14
N ALA A 730 -0.88 -15.77 21.69
CA ALA A 730 -0.52 -16.61 20.54
C ALA A 730 -0.69 -15.91 19.19
N SER A 731 -1.62 -14.95 19.13
CA SER A 731 -1.86 -14.09 17.97
C SER A 731 -0.85 -12.95 17.85
N ALA A 732 -0.24 -12.55 18.97
CA ALA A 732 0.80 -11.53 18.98
C ALA A 732 2.05 -12.02 18.24
N ASP A 733 2.63 -11.17 17.39
CA ASP A 733 3.81 -11.52 16.61
C ASP A 733 4.98 -11.87 17.54
N GLY A 734 5.44 -13.12 17.45
CA GLY A 734 6.65 -13.57 18.12
C GLY A 734 7.90 -12.99 17.46
N PRO A 735 9.01 -12.81 18.19
CA PRO A 735 10.28 -12.43 17.58
C PRO A 735 10.69 -13.50 16.56
N LYS A 736 10.96 -13.07 15.33
CA LYS A 736 11.46 -13.93 14.24
C LYS A 736 12.71 -14.68 14.68
N ILE A 737 12.71 -15.99 14.46
CA ILE A 737 13.90 -16.82 14.61
C ILE A 737 14.52 -16.96 13.22
N ASP A 738 15.71 -16.45 13.01
CA ASP A 738 16.45 -16.73 11.77
C ASP A 738 16.98 -18.16 11.78
N ILE A 739 16.35 -19.00 10.99
CA ILE A 739 16.72 -20.41 10.84
C ILE A 739 17.86 -20.58 9.83
N GLU A 740 18.41 -19.50 9.27
CA GLU A 740 19.38 -19.63 8.17
C GLU A 740 20.79 -20.09 8.60
N ASN A 741 21.04 -20.33 9.89
CA ASN A 741 22.23 -21.04 10.35
C ASN A 741 21.90 -22.32 11.14
N SER A 742 21.34 -23.31 10.44
CA SER A 742 21.32 -24.72 10.88
C SER A 742 22.22 -25.58 10.01
N SER A 743 23.53 -25.35 10.07
CA SER A 743 24.47 -26.46 9.96
C SER A 743 24.48 -27.19 11.31
N LEU A 744 24.44 -28.52 11.24
CA LEU A 744 24.33 -29.53 12.30
C LEU A 744 25.19 -29.38 13.57
N LEU A 745 25.98 -28.31 13.75
CA LEU A 745 27.00 -28.18 14.79
C LEU A 745 26.62 -27.30 15.99
N ARG A 746 25.51 -26.55 16.00
CA ARG A 746 25.15 -25.69 17.15
C ARG A 746 24.28 -26.36 18.22
N TRP A 747 23.56 -27.44 17.87
CA TRP A 747 22.62 -28.10 18.79
C TRP A 747 23.25 -29.22 19.64
N LEU A 748 24.48 -29.62 19.31
CA LEU A 748 25.19 -30.75 19.96
C LEU A 748 26.15 -30.34 21.10
N PHE A 749 26.48 -29.05 21.24
CA PHE A 749 27.41 -28.57 22.28
C PHE A 749 27.03 -27.18 22.77
N LEU A 750 26.13 -27.11 23.74
CA LEU A 750 26.19 -26.30 24.97
C LEU A 750 24.77 -26.10 25.52
N PRO A 751 24.53 -26.34 26.82
CA PRO A 751 23.32 -25.86 27.48
C PRO A 751 23.43 -24.34 27.54
N CYS A 752 22.78 -23.61 26.63
CA CYS A 752 22.98 -22.17 26.54
C CYS A 752 22.20 -21.44 27.65
N PRO A 753 22.90 -20.70 28.52
CA PRO A 753 22.32 -19.94 29.62
C PRO A 753 21.99 -18.54 29.09
N PHE A 754 20.74 -18.29 28.73
CA PHE A 754 20.25 -16.93 28.64
C PHE A 754 19.11 -16.80 29.64
N GLN A 755 19.37 -16.03 30.69
CA GLN A 755 18.35 -15.42 31.53
C GLN A 755 17.49 -14.52 30.62
N CYS A 756 16.54 -15.10 29.92
CA CYS A 756 15.52 -14.36 29.19
C CYS A 756 14.49 -13.87 30.21
N ARG A 757 14.14 -12.58 30.14
CA ARG A 757 12.97 -12.05 30.84
C ARG A 757 11.76 -12.92 30.48
N ARG A 758 10.97 -13.30 31.49
CA ARG A 758 9.76 -14.11 31.31
C ARG A 758 8.83 -13.45 30.30
N THR A 759 8.37 -14.20 29.31
CA THR A 759 7.34 -13.72 28.38
C THR A 759 5.95 -13.82 29.01
N PRO A 760 4.95 -13.01 28.57
CA PRO A 760 3.56 -13.17 29.03
C PRO A 760 3.05 -14.61 28.85
N ILE A 761 3.50 -15.27 27.79
CA ILE A 761 3.17 -16.66 27.44
C ILE A 761 3.75 -17.64 28.46
N GLU A 762 5.03 -17.50 28.80
CA GLU A 762 5.67 -18.34 29.82
C GLU A 762 5.00 -18.15 31.18
N LEU A 763 4.63 -16.92 31.55
CA LEU A 763 3.89 -16.63 32.78
C LEU A 763 2.51 -17.32 32.82
N LEU A 764 1.75 -17.25 31.71
CA LEU A 764 0.44 -17.91 31.61
C LEU A 764 0.56 -19.44 31.71
N LEU A 765 1.50 -20.04 30.99
CA LEU A 765 1.70 -21.50 30.99
C LEU A 765 2.32 -22.04 32.28
N GLU A 766 3.16 -21.25 32.98
CA GLU A 766 3.66 -21.60 34.32
C GLU A 766 2.52 -21.61 35.35
N THR A 767 1.52 -20.74 35.17
CA THR A 767 0.38 -20.61 36.09
C THR A 767 -0.69 -21.67 35.83
N ASP A 768 -1.07 -21.86 34.57
CA ASP A 768 -2.04 -22.86 34.16
C ASP A 768 -1.68 -23.50 32.80
N PRO A 769 -1.05 -24.69 32.82
CA PRO A 769 -0.74 -25.44 31.61
C PRO A 769 -1.98 -25.90 30.82
N SER A 770 -3.16 -25.97 31.45
CA SER A 770 -4.39 -26.45 30.80
C SER A 770 -4.88 -25.50 29.71
N LEU A 771 -4.49 -24.22 29.77
CA LEU A 771 -4.81 -23.19 28.77
C LEU A 771 -4.35 -23.56 27.36
N ALA A 772 -3.25 -24.32 27.23
CA ALA A 772 -2.74 -24.79 25.94
C ALA A 772 -3.71 -25.77 25.23
N CYS A 773 -4.60 -26.40 26.00
CA CYS A 773 -5.56 -27.40 25.54
C CYS A 773 -7.01 -26.90 25.59
N GLN A 774 -7.23 -25.61 25.86
CA GLN A 774 -8.56 -25.01 25.79
C GLN A 774 -8.79 -24.47 24.36
N PRO A 775 -9.84 -24.90 23.67
CA PRO A 775 -10.21 -24.32 22.39
C PRO A 775 -10.98 -23.01 22.57
N ASP A 776 -10.87 -22.12 21.58
CA ASP A 776 -11.74 -20.96 21.45
C ASP A 776 -13.14 -21.34 20.91
N GLY A 777 -14.01 -20.35 20.68
CA GLY A 777 -15.36 -20.57 20.16
C GLY A 777 -15.40 -21.13 18.74
N ASP A 778 -14.30 -21.03 17.98
CA ASP A 778 -14.14 -21.60 16.64
C ASP A 778 -13.53 -23.01 16.67
N GLY A 779 -13.16 -23.50 17.86
CA GLY A 779 -12.50 -24.80 18.06
C GLY A 779 -11.00 -24.79 17.79
N ASP A 780 -10.40 -23.62 17.59
CA ASP A 780 -8.96 -23.46 17.43
C ASP A 780 -8.28 -23.45 18.81
N TYR A 781 -7.11 -24.07 18.87
CA TYR A 781 -6.29 -24.13 20.08
C TYR A 781 -5.15 -23.12 19.96
N PRO A 782 -4.48 -22.71 21.05
CA PRO A 782 -3.37 -21.77 20.98
C PRO A 782 -2.25 -22.18 20.01
N ILE A 783 -2.01 -23.50 19.83
CA ILE A 783 -1.05 -24.00 18.83
C ILE A 783 -1.52 -23.79 17.37
N HIS A 784 -2.83 -23.85 17.11
CA HIS A 784 -3.40 -23.55 15.79
C HIS A 784 -3.30 -22.06 15.48
N VAL A 785 -3.63 -21.20 16.46
CA VAL A 785 -3.46 -19.74 16.35
C VAL A 785 -1.98 -19.41 16.14
N ALA A 786 -1.07 -20.00 16.91
CA ALA A 786 0.38 -19.82 16.76
C ALA A 786 0.89 -20.29 15.38
N ALA A 787 0.44 -21.45 14.90
CA ALA A 787 0.80 -21.97 13.59
C ALA A 787 0.19 -21.15 12.44
N SER A 788 -0.97 -20.52 12.66
CA SER A 788 -1.62 -19.59 11.72
C SER A 788 -0.87 -18.25 11.65
N ALA A 789 -0.50 -17.70 12.80
CA ALA A 789 0.32 -16.49 12.93
C ALA A 789 1.74 -16.70 12.40
N GLY A 790 2.28 -17.92 12.50
CA GLY A 790 3.66 -18.25 12.12
C GLY A 790 4.66 -18.10 13.28
N ASN A 791 4.17 -18.06 14.53
CA ASN A 791 4.99 -17.92 15.72
C ASN A 791 5.70 -19.24 16.06
N LEU A 792 6.81 -19.52 15.36
CA LEU A 792 7.58 -20.75 15.54
C LEU A 792 8.09 -20.93 16.98
N ARG A 793 8.45 -19.82 17.65
CA ARG A 793 8.92 -19.86 19.04
C ARG A 793 7.83 -20.39 19.97
N LEU A 794 6.60 -19.92 19.80
CA LEU A 794 5.47 -20.39 20.56
C LEU A 794 5.09 -21.82 20.20
N VAL A 795 5.07 -22.18 18.92
CA VAL A 795 4.84 -23.58 18.51
C VAL A 795 5.89 -24.51 19.13
N ALA A 796 7.16 -24.12 19.12
CA ALA A 796 8.23 -24.88 19.76
C ALA A 796 8.06 -24.95 21.29
N LEU A 797 7.69 -23.86 21.95
CA LEU A 797 7.48 -23.80 23.40
C LEU A 797 6.26 -24.64 23.83
N LEU A 798 5.15 -24.57 23.10
CA LEU A 798 3.95 -25.38 23.34
C LEU A 798 4.24 -26.87 23.13
N LEU A 799 5.01 -27.22 22.11
CA LEU A 799 5.42 -28.61 21.87
C LEU A 799 6.44 -29.13 22.90
N ASP A 800 7.26 -28.25 23.48
CA ASP A 800 8.22 -28.59 24.54
C ASP A 800 7.53 -28.78 25.90
N LYS A 801 6.62 -27.86 26.26
CA LYS A 801 5.88 -27.89 27.53
C LYS A 801 4.69 -28.85 27.53
N CYS A 802 3.98 -28.94 26.41
CA CYS A 802 2.75 -29.71 26.24
C CYS A 802 2.78 -30.52 24.93
N PRO A 803 3.55 -31.62 24.83
CA PRO A 803 3.69 -32.39 23.57
C PRO A 803 2.38 -32.93 22.99
N GLU A 804 1.36 -33.11 23.85
CA GLU A 804 0.03 -33.57 23.47
C GLU A 804 -0.69 -32.58 22.54
N CYS A 805 -0.35 -31.29 22.58
CA CYS A 805 -0.97 -30.28 21.72
C CYS A 805 -0.68 -30.48 20.22
N ALA A 806 0.38 -31.23 19.88
CA ALA A 806 0.80 -31.48 18.50
C ALA A 806 -0.26 -32.22 17.66
N GLY A 807 -1.06 -33.05 18.31
CA GLY A 807 -2.09 -33.89 17.69
C GLY A 807 -3.50 -33.33 17.83
N LEU A 808 -3.68 -32.17 18.50
CA LEU A 808 -4.98 -31.53 18.61
C LEU A 808 -5.51 -31.17 17.23
N ARG A 809 -6.82 -31.29 17.10
CA ARG A 809 -7.55 -31.04 15.86
C ARG A 809 -8.50 -29.89 16.08
N ASP A 810 -8.46 -28.94 15.18
CA ASP A 810 -9.47 -27.87 15.13
C ASP A 810 -10.86 -28.41 14.75
N ALA A 811 -11.85 -27.54 14.66
CA ALA A 811 -13.22 -27.90 14.26
C ALA A 811 -13.35 -28.53 12.86
N ARG A 812 -12.29 -28.50 12.04
CA ARG A 812 -12.20 -29.11 10.70
C ARG A 812 -11.34 -30.38 10.66
N GLY A 813 -10.98 -30.91 11.83
CA GLY A 813 -10.13 -32.08 11.95
C GLY A 813 -8.66 -31.82 11.62
N ARG A 814 -8.25 -30.56 11.44
CA ARG A 814 -6.92 -30.17 10.98
C ARG A 814 -5.96 -30.05 12.15
N THR A 815 -4.73 -30.52 11.95
CA THR A 815 -3.62 -30.27 12.89
C THR A 815 -2.94 -28.94 12.61
N PHE A 816 -2.10 -28.46 13.53
CA PHE A 816 -1.29 -27.26 13.33
C PHE A 816 -0.46 -27.29 12.02
N LEU A 817 -0.05 -28.47 11.55
CA LEU A 817 0.68 -28.63 10.27
C LEU A 817 -0.21 -28.33 9.07
N HIS A 818 -1.47 -28.75 9.09
CA HIS A 818 -2.45 -28.43 8.03
C HIS A 818 -2.69 -26.92 8.00
N VAL A 819 -2.90 -26.30 9.17
CA VAL A 819 -3.06 -24.84 9.31
C VAL A 819 -1.81 -24.11 8.81
N ALA A 820 -0.61 -24.61 9.12
CA ALA A 820 0.66 -24.04 8.66
C ALA A 820 0.86 -24.17 7.14
N VAL A 821 0.52 -25.31 6.54
CA VAL A 821 0.57 -25.51 5.07
C VAL A 821 -0.43 -24.61 4.38
N ASP A 822 -1.67 -24.58 4.86
CA ASP A 822 -2.73 -23.72 4.35
C ASP A 822 -2.31 -22.23 4.42
N ARG A 823 -1.83 -21.76 5.58
CA ARG A 823 -1.36 -20.38 5.82
C ARG A 823 0.05 -20.11 5.25
N ARG A 824 0.65 -21.05 4.52
CA ARG A 824 1.95 -20.94 3.84
C ARG A 824 3.13 -20.62 4.76
N ARG A 825 3.06 -21.06 6.01
CA ARG A 825 4.10 -20.86 7.03
C ARG A 825 5.24 -21.86 6.83
N GLN A 826 6.09 -21.60 5.82
CA GLN A 826 7.18 -22.48 5.40
C GLN A 826 8.17 -22.83 6.53
N GLU A 827 8.37 -21.94 7.50
CA GLU A 827 9.24 -22.17 8.65
C GLU A 827 8.65 -23.17 9.64
N VAL A 828 7.36 -23.06 9.94
CA VAL A 828 6.63 -24.03 10.78
C VAL A 828 6.51 -25.38 10.07
N VAL A 829 6.27 -25.39 8.75
CA VAL A 829 6.24 -26.63 7.94
C VAL A 829 7.63 -27.24 7.83
N GLY A 830 8.66 -26.44 7.61
CA GLY A 830 10.06 -26.85 7.56
C GLY A 830 10.50 -27.44 8.90
N PHE A 831 10.19 -26.74 10.01
CA PHE A 831 10.38 -27.22 11.37
C PHE A 831 9.69 -28.58 11.53
N ALA A 832 8.38 -28.69 11.28
CA ALA A 832 7.64 -29.94 11.40
C ALA A 832 8.14 -31.07 10.47
N SER A 833 8.69 -30.74 9.29
CA SER A 833 9.18 -31.71 8.29
C SER A 833 10.61 -32.19 8.54
N ASP A 834 11.43 -31.41 9.24
CA ASP A 834 12.85 -31.72 9.52
C ASP A 834 13.06 -32.40 10.88
N VAL A 835 12.02 -32.59 11.70
CA VAL A 835 12.11 -33.20 13.04
C VAL A 835 12.24 -34.73 12.99
N ASP A 836 13.37 -35.24 12.51
CA ASP A 836 13.79 -36.59 12.84
C ASP A 836 14.45 -36.60 14.23
N GLY A 837 13.68 -36.84 15.31
CA GLY A 837 14.24 -37.26 16.61
C GLY A 837 13.85 -36.52 17.92
N ARG A 838 12.76 -35.74 17.99
CA ARG A 838 12.39 -34.98 19.22
C ARG A 838 11.05 -35.36 19.88
N GLY A 839 10.79 -36.66 20.05
CA GLY A 839 9.82 -37.12 21.07
C GLY A 839 8.31 -36.98 20.79
N PHE A 840 7.86 -36.33 19.70
CA PHE A 840 6.45 -36.35 19.28
C PHE A 840 6.24 -37.20 18.01
N PRO A 841 5.04 -37.76 17.75
CA PRO A 841 4.80 -38.72 16.66
C PRO A 841 4.77 -38.02 15.27
N ALA A 842 5.92 -37.53 14.81
CA ALA A 842 6.07 -36.75 13.58
C ALA A 842 5.53 -37.47 12.33
N ALA A 843 5.66 -38.80 12.24
CA ALA A 843 5.10 -39.57 11.13
C ALA A 843 3.56 -39.60 11.10
N ALA A 844 2.92 -39.58 12.27
CA ALA A 844 1.46 -39.54 12.38
C ALA A 844 0.91 -38.15 12.03
N ILE A 845 1.64 -37.08 12.36
CA ILE A 845 1.24 -35.70 12.05
C ILE A 845 1.46 -35.37 10.56
N LEU A 846 2.58 -35.79 9.97
CA LEU A 846 2.89 -35.56 8.54
C LEU A 846 1.88 -36.19 7.58
N ASN A 847 1.28 -37.31 8.00
CA ASN A 847 0.28 -38.05 7.24
C ASN A 847 -1.10 -38.02 7.90
N ALA A 848 -1.31 -37.15 8.89
CA ALA A 848 -2.62 -36.92 9.46
C ALA A 848 -3.56 -36.42 8.35
N ARG A 849 -4.81 -36.85 8.42
CA ARG A 849 -5.87 -36.43 7.53
C ARG A 849 -6.81 -35.49 8.25
N ASP A 850 -7.20 -34.41 7.60
CA ASP A 850 -8.33 -33.59 8.01
C ASP A 850 -9.67 -34.29 7.74
N ASP A 851 -10.79 -33.60 7.99
CA ASP A 851 -12.13 -34.17 7.80
C ASP A 851 -12.43 -34.52 6.33
N ASP A 852 -11.79 -33.83 5.39
CA ASP A 852 -11.86 -34.10 3.93
C ASP A 852 -10.93 -35.25 3.49
N GLY A 853 -10.18 -35.83 4.41
CA GLY A 853 -9.22 -36.91 4.12
C GLY A 853 -7.89 -36.41 3.54
N ASN A 854 -7.69 -35.09 3.42
CA ASN A 854 -6.50 -34.49 2.85
C ASN A 854 -5.35 -34.55 3.86
N THR A 855 -4.16 -34.89 3.37
CA THR A 855 -2.92 -34.71 4.14
C THR A 855 -2.33 -33.34 3.89
N ALA A 856 -1.40 -32.93 4.76
CA ALA A 856 -0.56 -31.75 4.54
C ALA A 856 0.07 -31.70 3.12
N LEU A 857 0.37 -32.84 2.49
CA LEU A 857 0.88 -32.87 1.11
C LEU A 857 -0.21 -32.59 0.05
N HIS A 858 -1.45 -33.03 0.27
CA HIS A 858 -2.58 -32.69 -0.61
C HIS A 858 -2.77 -31.16 -0.59
N LEU A 859 -2.84 -30.58 0.60
CA LEU A 859 -2.96 -29.13 0.77
C LEU A 859 -1.76 -28.38 0.16
N ALA A 860 -0.54 -28.93 0.23
CA ALA A 860 0.64 -28.32 -0.38
C ALA A 860 0.60 -28.33 -1.92
N VAL A 861 0.06 -29.39 -2.53
CA VAL A 861 -0.16 -29.46 -3.99
C VAL A 861 -1.25 -28.49 -4.42
N VAL A 862 -2.35 -28.40 -3.66
CA VAL A 862 -3.45 -27.45 -3.93
C VAL A 862 -2.99 -26.00 -3.75
N ALA A 863 -2.17 -25.72 -2.73
CA ALA A 863 -1.67 -24.37 -2.46
C ALA A 863 -0.69 -23.83 -3.53
N GLY A 864 -0.11 -24.70 -4.36
CA GLY A 864 0.81 -24.33 -5.45
C GLY A 864 2.18 -23.79 -5.01
N VAL A 865 2.55 -24.00 -3.73
CA VAL A 865 3.81 -23.45 -3.18
C VAL A 865 4.94 -24.47 -3.31
N LEU A 866 5.75 -24.35 -4.37
CA LEU A 866 6.88 -25.24 -4.67
C LEU A 866 7.83 -25.46 -3.48
N ARG A 867 8.06 -24.44 -2.63
CA ARG A 867 8.91 -24.55 -1.44
C ARG A 867 8.32 -25.42 -0.33
N VAL A 868 7.04 -25.23 0.00
CA VAL A 868 6.31 -26.05 0.99
C VAL A 868 6.20 -27.49 0.48
N PHE A 869 5.92 -27.65 -0.82
CA PHE A 869 5.98 -28.94 -1.48
C PHE A 869 7.38 -29.55 -1.39
N TRP A 870 8.46 -28.80 -1.65
CA TRP A 870 9.82 -29.32 -1.51
C TRP A 870 10.18 -29.72 -0.07
N CYS A 871 9.73 -28.98 0.94
CA CYS A 871 9.94 -29.33 2.36
C CYS A 871 9.31 -30.69 2.69
N LEU A 872 8.06 -30.90 2.29
CA LEU A 872 7.34 -32.16 2.49
C LEU A 872 7.87 -33.27 1.57
N PHE A 873 8.14 -32.97 0.30
CA PHE A 873 8.61 -33.91 -0.72
C PHE A 873 10.06 -34.34 -0.51
N ARG A 874 10.86 -33.57 0.23
CA ARG A 874 12.21 -33.97 0.63
C ARG A 874 12.18 -35.07 1.70
N ASN A 875 11.16 -35.09 2.55
CA ASN A 875 11.03 -36.09 3.61
C ASN A 875 10.45 -37.41 3.06
N ARG A 876 11.16 -38.52 3.30
CA ARG A 876 10.76 -39.85 2.82
C ARG A 876 9.56 -40.46 3.56
N LYS A 877 9.23 -39.95 4.76
CA LYS A 877 8.10 -40.43 5.57
C LYS A 877 6.74 -39.90 5.10
N VAL A 878 6.74 -38.92 4.20
CA VAL A 878 5.52 -38.39 3.59
C VAL A 878 5.05 -39.35 2.50
N CYS A 879 3.87 -39.92 2.68
CA CYS A 879 3.27 -40.83 1.71
C CYS A 879 2.67 -40.07 0.52
N LEU A 880 3.05 -40.47 -0.70
CA LEU A 880 2.52 -39.88 -1.94
C LEU A 880 1.23 -40.57 -2.43
N ASP A 881 0.93 -41.76 -1.91
CA ASP A 881 -0.12 -42.64 -2.46
C ASP A 881 -1.39 -42.63 -1.60
N LEU A 882 -1.43 -41.81 -0.54
CA LEU A 882 -2.65 -41.65 0.27
C LEU A 882 -3.67 -40.89 -0.55
N ALA A 883 -4.86 -41.46 -0.71
CA ALA A 883 -6.00 -40.77 -1.29
C ALA A 883 -6.80 -40.03 -0.22
N ASN A 884 -7.37 -38.88 -0.59
CA ASN A 884 -8.37 -38.15 0.19
C ASN A 884 -9.76 -38.83 0.10
N ASN A 885 -10.80 -38.22 0.67
CA ASN A 885 -12.15 -38.79 0.65
C ASN A 885 -12.74 -38.92 -0.77
N ASP A 886 -12.26 -38.12 -1.73
CA ASP A 886 -12.63 -38.20 -3.15
C ASP A 886 -11.87 -39.29 -3.92
N GLY A 887 -10.97 -40.03 -3.26
CA GLY A 887 -10.14 -41.05 -3.90
C GLY A 887 -8.96 -40.48 -4.70
N LEU A 888 -8.66 -39.18 -4.57
CA LEU A 888 -7.58 -38.52 -5.31
C LEU A 888 -6.28 -38.53 -4.52
N THR A 889 -5.18 -38.96 -5.16
CA THR A 889 -3.84 -38.80 -4.60
C THR A 889 -3.30 -37.38 -4.87
N PRO A 890 -2.26 -36.91 -4.17
CA PRO A 890 -1.58 -35.65 -4.48
C PRO A 890 -1.09 -35.59 -5.93
N ALA A 891 -0.74 -36.73 -6.54
CA ALA A 891 -0.32 -36.80 -7.94
C ALA A 891 -1.49 -36.72 -8.93
N ASP A 892 -2.68 -37.19 -8.53
CA ASP A 892 -3.90 -37.07 -9.32
C ASP A 892 -4.45 -35.64 -9.22
N LEU A 893 -4.41 -35.03 -8.03
CA LEU A 893 -4.67 -33.59 -7.82
C LEU A 893 -3.74 -32.71 -8.65
N ALA A 894 -2.44 -33.05 -8.71
CA ALA A 894 -1.50 -32.36 -9.58
C ALA A 894 -1.83 -32.56 -11.07
N ARG A 895 -2.35 -33.73 -11.48
CA ARG A 895 -2.73 -34.01 -12.88
C ARG A 895 -4.05 -33.37 -13.29
N THR A 896 -5.03 -33.31 -12.40
CA THR A 896 -6.27 -32.56 -12.62
C THR A 896 -5.98 -31.07 -12.68
N ASN A 897 -5.07 -30.57 -11.85
CA ASN A 897 -4.58 -29.18 -11.94
C ASN A 897 -3.72 -28.95 -13.20
N ALA A 898 -2.95 -29.95 -13.67
CA ALA A 898 -2.19 -29.85 -14.93
C ALA A 898 -3.07 -29.95 -16.20
N LEU A 899 -4.28 -30.50 -16.11
CA LEU A 899 -5.28 -30.47 -17.19
C LEU A 899 -6.02 -29.13 -17.27
N SER A 900 -6.00 -28.32 -16.21
CA SER A 900 -6.47 -26.93 -16.25
C SER A 900 -5.43 -25.93 -16.74
N ASP A 901 -4.13 -26.25 -16.67
CA ASP A 901 -3.04 -25.37 -17.12
C ASP A 901 -2.30 -25.89 -18.37
N GLY A 902 -2.77 -25.48 -19.55
CA GLY A 902 -1.90 -24.87 -20.55
C GLY A 902 -0.74 -25.64 -21.21
N ASN A 903 -0.59 -26.98 -21.14
CA ASN A 903 0.30 -27.70 -22.08
C ASN A 903 -0.11 -29.17 -22.32
N ILE A 904 -0.88 -29.39 -23.39
CA ILE A 904 -1.29 -30.71 -23.90
C ILE A 904 -0.23 -31.27 -24.86
N ARG A 905 -0.09 -32.60 -24.93
CA ARG A 905 0.71 -33.33 -25.95
C ARG A 905 0.52 -32.73 -27.35
N ARG A 906 1.64 -32.42 -28.02
CA ARG A 906 1.75 -31.74 -29.33
C ARG A 906 0.82 -32.29 -30.42
N ASP A 907 0.46 -33.56 -30.34
CA ASP A 907 -0.16 -34.29 -31.43
C ASP A 907 -1.68 -34.02 -31.52
N HIS A 908 -2.33 -33.66 -30.41
CA HIS A 908 -3.80 -33.44 -30.35
C HIS A 908 -4.23 -31.96 -30.42
N PHE A 909 -3.28 -31.02 -30.35
CA PHE A 909 -3.51 -29.57 -30.36
C PHE A 909 -3.85 -29.02 -31.76
N LEU A 910 -3.33 -29.64 -32.83
CA LEU A 910 -3.46 -29.14 -34.21
C LEU A 910 -4.87 -29.29 -34.82
N GLN A 911 -5.69 -30.20 -34.28
CA GLN A 911 -6.92 -30.63 -34.95
C GLN A 911 -8.21 -29.99 -34.41
N ARG A 912 -8.16 -29.32 -33.25
CA ARG A 912 -9.38 -28.83 -32.57
C ARG A 912 -9.41 -27.33 -32.29
N HIS A 913 -8.27 -26.63 -32.18
CA HIS A 913 -8.19 -25.26 -31.64
C HIS A 913 -7.34 -24.29 -32.47
N VAL A 914 -7.22 -24.51 -33.79
CA VAL A 914 -6.81 -23.43 -34.70
C VAL A 914 -8.11 -22.79 -35.22
N PRO A 915 -8.48 -21.57 -34.76
CA PRO A 915 -9.47 -20.78 -35.49
C PRO A 915 -8.92 -20.58 -36.90
N LYS A 916 -9.76 -20.62 -37.94
CA LYS A 916 -9.33 -20.17 -39.28
C LYS A 916 -8.68 -18.80 -39.08
N LEU A 917 -7.38 -18.72 -39.35
CA LEU A 917 -6.61 -17.50 -39.23
C LEU A 917 -7.35 -16.41 -40.01
N ASP A 918 -7.61 -15.26 -39.37
CA ASP A 918 -8.00 -14.07 -40.11
C ASP A 918 -6.77 -13.62 -40.89
N GLU A 919 -6.64 -14.18 -42.09
CA GLU A 919 -5.50 -14.00 -42.99
C GLU A 919 -5.25 -12.52 -43.26
N SER A 920 -6.29 -11.67 -43.19
CA SER A 920 -6.19 -10.23 -43.39
C SER A 920 -5.47 -9.52 -42.24
N ALA A 921 -5.79 -9.86 -40.99
CA ALA A 921 -5.22 -9.27 -39.80
C ALA A 921 -3.76 -9.68 -39.60
N GLU A 922 -3.45 -10.97 -39.78
CA GLU A 922 -2.06 -11.43 -39.70
C GLU A 922 -1.21 -10.95 -40.89
N SER A 923 -1.79 -10.89 -42.10
CA SER A 923 -1.11 -10.32 -43.27
C SER A 923 -0.71 -8.87 -43.02
N LYS A 924 -1.59 -8.06 -42.40
CA LYS A 924 -1.32 -6.67 -42.05
C LYS A 924 -0.22 -6.55 -41.00
N LYS A 925 -0.32 -7.30 -39.89
CA LYS A 925 0.69 -7.31 -38.81
C LYS A 925 2.08 -7.72 -39.31
N MET A 926 2.13 -8.70 -40.22
CA MET A 926 3.38 -9.18 -40.79
C MET A 926 3.98 -8.19 -41.79
N THR A 927 3.16 -7.46 -42.54
CA THR A 927 3.61 -6.35 -43.40
C THR A 927 4.20 -5.19 -42.59
N GLU A 928 3.51 -4.76 -41.53
CA GLU A 928 4.01 -3.71 -40.61
C GLU A 928 5.32 -4.13 -39.94
N SER A 929 5.39 -5.37 -39.45
CA SER A 929 6.61 -5.93 -38.84
C SER A 929 7.76 -6.05 -39.86
N ALA A 930 7.46 -6.43 -41.11
CA ALA A 930 8.46 -6.53 -42.17
C ALA A 930 9.02 -5.16 -42.57
N GLN A 931 8.20 -4.09 -42.55
CA GLN A 931 8.63 -2.72 -42.79
C GLN A 931 9.58 -2.21 -41.70
N VAL A 932 9.21 -2.39 -40.42
CA VAL A 932 10.05 -1.97 -39.29
C VAL A 932 11.40 -2.71 -39.29
N LEU A 933 11.37 -4.03 -39.50
CA LEU A 933 12.59 -4.84 -39.57
C LEU A 933 13.42 -4.53 -40.83
N GLY A 934 12.77 -4.17 -41.94
CA GLY A 934 13.41 -3.79 -43.19
C GLY A 934 14.22 -2.50 -43.08
N VAL A 935 13.71 -1.51 -42.35
CA VAL A 935 14.47 -0.28 -42.03
C VAL A 935 15.75 -0.63 -41.26
N GLY A 936 15.65 -1.50 -40.27
CA GLY A 936 16.80 -1.97 -39.50
C GLY A 936 17.84 -2.71 -40.36
N SER A 937 17.41 -3.61 -41.26
CA SER A 937 18.33 -4.40 -42.07
C SER A 937 19.03 -3.54 -43.14
N VAL A 938 18.35 -2.54 -43.71
CA VAL A 938 18.97 -1.58 -44.63
C VAL A 938 19.97 -0.67 -43.90
N LEU A 939 19.67 -0.23 -42.68
CA LEU A 939 20.59 0.57 -41.87
C LEU A 939 21.89 -0.20 -41.58
N VAL A 940 21.78 -1.46 -41.16
CA VAL A 940 22.94 -2.33 -40.88
C VAL A 940 23.77 -2.57 -42.13
N ALA A 941 23.14 -2.78 -43.29
CA ALA A 941 23.83 -2.94 -44.55
C ALA A 941 24.56 -1.65 -44.99
N THR A 942 23.92 -0.49 -44.82
CA THR A 942 24.49 0.82 -45.15
C THR A 942 25.72 1.10 -44.28
N VAL A 943 25.64 0.82 -42.97
CA VAL A 943 26.77 0.97 -42.05
C VAL A 943 27.91 0.01 -42.42
N ALA A 944 27.60 -1.26 -42.70
CA ALA A 944 28.63 -2.23 -43.10
C ALA A 944 29.31 -1.85 -44.43
N PHE A 945 28.53 -1.38 -45.42
CA PHE A 945 29.04 -0.91 -46.70
C PHE A 945 29.95 0.32 -46.55
N ALA A 946 29.51 1.34 -45.81
CA ALA A 946 30.31 2.54 -45.57
C ALA A 946 31.63 2.21 -44.87
N VAL A 947 31.59 1.31 -43.88
CA VAL A 947 32.77 0.87 -43.13
C VAL A 947 33.75 0.06 -43.98
N ALA A 948 33.27 -0.72 -44.95
CA ALA A 948 34.12 -1.52 -45.83
C ALA A 948 35.00 -0.67 -46.77
N PHE A 949 34.49 0.47 -47.27
CA PHE A 949 35.22 1.34 -48.21
C PHE A 949 35.94 2.52 -47.54
N SER A 950 35.63 2.79 -46.27
CA SER A 950 36.35 3.74 -45.43
C SER A 950 37.08 3.03 -44.28
N PRO A 951 38.00 2.09 -44.57
CA PRO A 951 38.73 1.38 -43.52
C PRO A 951 39.50 2.39 -42.67
N ARG A 952 39.28 2.33 -41.36
CA ARG A 952 39.90 3.25 -40.41
C ARG A 952 41.41 3.00 -40.40
N GLY A 953 42.19 4.05 -40.66
CA GLY A 953 43.65 3.98 -40.85
C GLY A 953 44.14 4.52 -42.21
N GLY A 954 43.23 4.74 -43.16
CA GLY A 954 43.56 5.31 -44.48
C GLY A 954 44.25 4.32 -45.43
N TYR A 955 44.52 4.78 -46.65
CA TYR A 955 45.21 4.01 -47.68
C TYR A 955 46.67 4.45 -47.79
N VAL A 956 47.57 3.48 -47.94
CA VAL A 956 48.97 3.74 -48.32
C VAL A 956 49.03 4.09 -49.81
N ALA A 957 50.06 4.79 -50.28
CA ALA A 957 50.20 5.29 -51.65
C ALA A 957 50.01 4.23 -52.77
N ALA A 958 50.05 2.94 -52.46
CA ALA A 958 49.77 1.82 -53.37
C ALA A 958 48.30 1.34 -53.36
N GLY A 959 47.38 2.03 -52.68
CA GLY A 959 45.95 1.68 -52.60
C GLY A 959 45.59 0.60 -51.56
N ALA A 960 46.54 0.12 -50.75
CA ALA A 960 46.30 -0.86 -49.69
C ALA A 960 45.95 -0.18 -48.34
N PRO A 961 45.06 -0.75 -47.50
CA PRO A 961 44.77 -0.21 -46.16
C PRO A 961 46.00 -0.23 -45.25
N ALA A 962 46.26 0.85 -44.51
CA ALA A 962 47.46 0.99 -43.67
C ALA A 962 47.57 -0.03 -42.51
N LEU A 963 46.45 -0.62 -42.08
CA LEU A 963 46.39 -1.62 -41.00
C LEU A 963 46.31 -3.07 -41.50
N ALA A 964 46.44 -3.29 -42.82
CA ALA A 964 46.38 -4.63 -43.42
C ALA A 964 47.48 -5.55 -42.86
N GLY A 965 47.11 -6.80 -42.51
CA GLY A 965 48.02 -7.81 -41.96
C GLY A 965 48.02 -7.95 -40.43
N ARG A 966 47.23 -7.15 -39.70
CA ARG A 966 46.97 -7.35 -38.26
C ARG A 966 45.74 -8.23 -38.05
N TYR A 967 45.82 -9.23 -37.16
CA TYR A 967 44.71 -10.14 -36.85
C TYR A 967 43.39 -9.42 -36.48
N ALA A 968 43.48 -8.34 -35.68
CA ALA A 968 42.30 -7.56 -35.29
C ALA A 968 41.66 -6.81 -36.47
N PHE A 969 42.46 -6.39 -37.47
CA PHE A 969 41.96 -5.78 -38.70
C PHE A 969 41.33 -6.82 -39.63
N ASP A 970 41.93 -8.01 -39.75
CA ASP A 970 41.35 -9.09 -40.53
C ASP A 970 40.01 -9.57 -39.93
N ALA A 971 39.95 -9.77 -38.61
CA ALA A 971 38.72 -10.13 -37.89
C ALA A 971 37.63 -9.05 -38.00
N PHE A 972 38.03 -7.77 -37.98
CA PHE A 972 37.12 -6.64 -38.23
C PHE A 972 36.54 -6.69 -39.65
N MET A 973 37.39 -6.93 -40.65
CA MET A 973 36.94 -7.04 -42.05
C MET A 973 36.05 -8.28 -42.26
N TYR A 974 36.33 -9.42 -41.63
CA TYR A 974 35.43 -10.59 -41.66
C TYR A 974 34.08 -10.30 -40.99
N ALA A 975 34.06 -9.58 -39.86
CA ALA A 975 32.82 -9.20 -39.18
C ALA A 975 31.96 -8.25 -40.05
N VAL A 976 32.58 -7.28 -40.72
CA VAL A 976 31.89 -6.37 -41.67
C VAL A 976 31.41 -7.15 -42.91
N ALA A 977 32.25 -8.04 -43.45
CA ALA A 977 31.95 -8.87 -44.60
C ALA A 977 30.87 -9.93 -44.34
N LEU A 978 30.64 -10.34 -43.09
CA LEU A 978 29.51 -11.21 -42.71
C LEU A 978 28.24 -10.39 -42.42
N ALA A 979 28.37 -9.21 -41.81
CA ALA A 979 27.23 -8.36 -41.49
C ALA A 979 26.48 -7.93 -42.76
N PHE A 980 27.20 -7.51 -43.80
CA PHE A 980 26.62 -7.03 -45.06
C PHE A 980 25.74 -8.07 -45.80
N PRO A 981 26.24 -9.25 -46.20
CA PRO A 981 25.42 -10.25 -46.91
C PRO A 981 24.30 -10.82 -46.04
N CYS A 982 24.51 -11.00 -44.73
CA CYS A 982 23.42 -11.44 -43.84
C CYS A 982 22.31 -10.39 -43.75
N SER A 983 22.66 -9.10 -43.78
CA SER A 983 21.69 -8.01 -43.80
C SER A 983 20.96 -7.92 -45.14
N MET A 984 21.66 -8.13 -46.26
CA MET A 984 21.04 -8.18 -47.59
C MET A 984 20.09 -9.38 -47.75
N LEU A 985 20.47 -10.56 -47.25
CA LEU A 985 19.59 -11.74 -47.22
C LEU A 985 18.38 -11.53 -46.31
N ALA A 986 18.54 -10.81 -45.19
CA ALA A 986 17.43 -10.41 -44.34
C ALA A 986 16.49 -9.44 -45.08
N THR A 987 17.03 -8.40 -45.75
CA THR A 987 16.24 -7.43 -46.53
C THR A 987 15.48 -8.11 -47.68
N LEU A 988 16.13 -9.00 -48.43
CA LEU A 988 15.49 -9.77 -49.50
C LEU A 988 14.37 -10.66 -48.94
N SER A 989 14.62 -11.37 -47.83
CA SER A 989 13.61 -12.21 -47.17
C SER A 989 12.44 -11.38 -46.62
N LEU A 990 12.70 -10.18 -46.10
CA LEU A 990 11.67 -9.25 -45.62
C LEU A 990 10.83 -8.67 -46.76
N MET A 991 11.44 -8.43 -47.93
CA MET A 991 10.72 -7.98 -49.12
C MET A 991 9.72 -9.04 -49.60
N TYR A 992 10.09 -10.33 -49.55
CA TYR A 992 9.16 -11.44 -49.82
C TYR A 992 8.14 -11.65 -48.70
N ALA A 993 8.49 -11.40 -47.43
CA ALA A 993 7.56 -11.52 -46.31
C ALA A 993 6.54 -10.35 -46.24
N GLY A 994 6.89 -9.17 -46.76
CA GLY A 994 6.04 -7.97 -46.75
C GLY A 994 5.18 -7.79 -48.02
N THR A 995 5.39 -8.59 -49.06
CA THR A 995 4.58 -8.52 -50.29
C THR A 995 3.27 -9.28 -50.12
N ALA A 996 2.15 -8.56 -50.22
CA ALA A 996 0.81 -9.13 -50.05
C ALA A 996 0.43 -10.15 -51.15
N ALA A 997 1.15 -10.16 -52.28
CA ALA A 997 0.93 -11.08 -53.40
C ALA A 997 1.50 -12.51 -53.18
N VAL A 998 2.19 -12.76 -52.06
CA VAL A 998 2.83 -14.06 -51.73
C VAL A 998 1.99 -14.84 -50.70
N GLU A 999 1.91 -16.16 -50.84
CA GLU A 999 1.17 -17.04 -49.92
C GLU A 999 1.61 -16.92 -48.44
N MET A 1000 0.66 -17.00 -47.51
CA MET A 1000 0.88 -16.76 -46.08
C MET A 1000 1.91 -17.70 -45.44
N ASN A 1001 1.87 -19.00 -45.78
CA ASN A 1001 2.82 -19.99 -45.29
C ASN A 1001 4.25 -19.72 -45.76
N VAL A 1002 4.37 -19.20 -46.99
CA VAL A 1002 5.65 -18.83 -47.59
C VAL A 1002 6.17 -17.55 -46.92
N ARG A 1003 5.31 -16.54 -46.74
CA ARG A 1003 5.65 -15.30 -46.03
C ARG A 1003 6.12 -15.55 -44.59
N HIS A 1004 5.44 -16.40 -43.83
CA HIS A 1004 5.83 -16.73 -42.46
C HIS A 1004 7.19 -17.45 -42.39
N ARG A 1005 7.50 -18.30 -43.37
CA ARG A 1005 8.81 -18.96 -43.49
C ARG A 1005 9.91 -17.93 -43.78
N TYR A 1006 9.69 -17.02 -44.73
CA TYR A 1006 10.63 -15.93 -45.04
C TYR A 1006 10.79 -14.95 -43.88
N PHE A 1007 9.73 -14.69 -43.10
CA PHE A 1007 9.78 -13.86 -41.89
C PHE A 1007 10.60 -14.52 -40.77
N LYS A 1008 10.42 -15.82 -40.51
CA LYS A 1008 11.26 -16.55 -39.54
C LYS A 1008 12.73 -16.56 -39.96
N ASN A 1009 12.98 -16.80 -41.24
CA ASN A 1009 14.33 -16.77 -41.79
C ASN A 1009 14.96 -15.38 -41.68
N SER A 1010 14.20 -14.31 -41.95
CA SER A 1010 14.73 -12.94 -41.86
C SER A 1010 15.10 -12.55 -40.43
N VAL A 1011 14.30 -12.92 -39.42
CA VAL A 1011 14.61 -12.69 -38.01
C VAL A 1011 15.89 -13.43 -37.61
N TRP A 1012 16.12 -14.62 -38.16
CA TRP A 1012 17.36 -15.39 -37.94
C TRP A 1012 18.58 -14.69 -38.56
N TRP A 1013 18.50 -14.30 -39.84
CA TRP A 1013 19.58 -13.57 -40.54
C TRP A 1013 19.87 -12.20 -39.90
N MET A 1014 18.84 -11.51 -39.45
CA MET A 1014 18.95 -10.23 -38.74
C MET A 1014 19.71 -10.37 -37.42
N ARG A 1015 19.41 -11.41 -36.62
CA ARG A 1015 20.16 -11.71 -35.38
C ARG A 1015 21.62 -12.00 -35.65
N LEU A 1016 21.92 -12.67 -36.76
CA LEU A 1016 23.29 -12.97 -37.20
C LEU A 1016 24.03 -11.68 -37.60
N SER A 1017 23.40 -10.83 -38.40
CA SER A 1017 23.96 -9.56 -38.87
C SER A 1017 24.23 -8.58 -37.72
N MET A 1018 23.28 -8.41 -36.79
CA MET A 1018 23.44 -7.54 -35.63
C MET A 1018 24.58 -7.97 -34.70
N ARG A 1019 24.74 -9.29 -34.47
CA ARG A 1019 25.88 -9.82 -33.70
C ARG A 1019 27.21 -9.55 -34.40
N SER A 1020 27.26 -9.71 -35.71
CA SER A 1020 28.46 -9.43 -36.51
C SER A 1020 28.81 -7.94 -36.51
N LEU A 1021 27.81 -7.05 -36.59
CA LEU A 1021 27.99 -5.60 -36.50
C LEU A 1021 28.51 -5.17 -35.13
N LEU A 1022 28.01 -5.77 -34.03
CA LEU A 1022 28.49 -5.48 -32.68
C LEU A 1022 29.96 -5.90 -32.49
N VAL A 1023 30.36 -7.05 -33.06
CA VAL A 1023 31.76 -7.49 -33.09
C VAL A 1023 32.61 -6.54 -33.93
N ALA A 1024 32.12 -6.09 -35.08
CA ALA A 1024 32.80 -5.11 -35.93
C ALA A 1024 32.99 -3.77 -35.20
N PHE A 1025 31.98 -3.30 -34.46
CA PHE A 1025 32.07 -2.09 -33.65
C PHE A 1025 33.15 -2.22 -32.56
N ALA A 1026 33.14 -3.32 -31.80
CA ALA A 1026 34.13 -3.57 -30.76
C ALA A 1026 35.57 -3.63 -31.32
N LEU A 1027 35.78 -4.35 -32.42
CA LEU A 1027 37.09 -4.45 -33.08
C LEU A 1027 37.52 -3.13 -33.72
N GLY A 1028 36.59 -2.37 -34.31
CA GLY A 1028 36.86 -1.06 -34.92
C GLY A 1028 37.28 -0.01 -33.89
N VAL A 1029 36.61 0.04 -32.74
CA VAL A 1029 37.00 0.90 -31.62
C VAL A 1029 38.33 0.43 -31.01
N TYR A 1030 38.55 -0.88 -30.91
CA TYR A 1030 39.81 -1.44 -30.45
C TYR A 1030 40.99 -1.00 -31.33
N LEU A 1031 40.87 -1.07 -32.65
CA LEU A 1031 41.93 -0.67 -33.58
C LEU A 1031 42.33 0.82 -33.46
N VAL A 1032 41.37 1.69 -33.12
CA VAL A 1032 41.57 3.14 -32.97
C VAL A 1032 42.11 3.50 -31.59
N LEU A 1033 41.58 2.89 -30.53
CA LEU A 1033 41.91 3.25 -29.15
C LEU A 1033 43.08 2.46 -28.58
N ALA A 1034 43.37 1.24 -29.06
CA ALA A 1034 44.50 0.45 -28.54
C ALA A 1034 45.88 1.15 -28.60
N PRO A 1035 46.18 2.03 -29.59
CA PRO A 1035 47.40 2.83 -29.59
C PRO A 1035 47.39 3.99 -28.59
N VAL A 1036 46.20 4.52 -28.24
CA VAL A 1036 46.02 5.74 -27.42
C VAL A 1036 45.76 5.40 -25.95
N SER A 1037 44.87 4.46 -25.66
CA SER A 1037 44.58 3.93 -24.33
C SER A 1037 44.03 2.51 -24.42
N ARG A 1038 44.84 1.55 -23.95
CA ARG A 1038 44.48 0.11 -23.97
C ARG A 1038 43.37 -0.23 -22.98
N ALA A 1039 43.24 0.52 -21.89
CA ALA A 1039 42.22 0.29 -20.86
C ALA A 1039 40.82 0.65 -21.37
N THR A 1040 40.67 1.76 -22.09
CA THR A 1040 39.39 2.14 -22.70
C THR A 1040 39.01 1.19 -23.83
N ALA A 1041 39.98 0.75 -24.64
CA ALA A 1041 39.75 -0.25 -25.68
C ALA A 1041 39.28 -1.59 -25.10
N ALA A 1042 39.88 -2.05 -23.99
CA ALA A 1042 39.46 -3.28 -23.30
C ALA A 1042 38.08 -3.13 -22.64
N GLY A 1043 37.75 -1.96 -22.08
CA GLY A 1043 36.44 -1.67 -21.49
C GLY A 1043 35.32 -1.72 -22.52
N VAL A 1044 35.52 -1.17 -23.72
CA VAL A 1044 34.52 -1.24 -24.81
C VAL A 1044 34.30 -2.68 -25.28
N CYS A 1045 35.36 -3.48 -25.37
CA CYS A 1045 35.25 -4.92 -25.69
C CYS A 1045 34.51 -5.71 -24.60
N ALA A 1046 34.69 -5.37 -23.31
CA ALA A 1046 33.98 -5.99 -22.20
C ALA A 1046 32.49 -5.66 -22.18
N LEU A 1047 32.12 -4.40 -22.44
CA LEU A 1047 30.72 -3.97 -22.57
C LEU A 1047 30.02 -4.67 -23.75
N ALA A 1048 30.69 -4.75 -24.90
CA ALA A 1048 30.18 -5.49 -26.05
C ALA A 1048 30.00 -7.00 -25.77
N ALA A 1049 30.82 -7.60 -24.89
CA ALA A 1049 30.66 -8.99 -24.47
C ALA A 1049 29.54 -9.20 -23.42
N GLY A 1050 29.36 -8.25 -22.49
CA GLY A 1050 28.31 -8.31 -21.46
C GLY A 1050 26.89 -8.27 -22.05
N THR A 1051 26.67 -7.42 -23.06
CA THR A 1051 25.38 -7.36 -23.80
C THR A 1051 25.03 -8.68 -24.51
N MET A 1052 26.00 -9.57 -24.73
CA MET A 1052 25.78 -10.90 -25.32
C MET A 1052 25.37 -11.97 -24.30
N LEU A 1053 25.72 -11.82 -23.00
CA LEU A 1053 25.48 -12.81 -21.93
C LEU A 1053 24.11 -12.67 -21.25
N PHE A 1054 23.57 -11.45 -21.14
CA PHE A 1054 22.33 -11.15 -20.43
C PHE A 1054 21.06 -11.83 -21.01
N ARG A 1055 21.17 -12.47 -22.19
CA ARG A 1055 20.05 -13.05 -22.93
C ARG A 1055 19.83 -14.57 -22.71
N ASN A 1056 20.51 -15.23 -21.75
CA ASN A 1056 20.47 -16.69 -21.49
C ASN A 1056 19.91 -17.13 -20.09
N ARG A 1057 18.86 -16.48 -19.56
CA ARG A 1057 18.31 -16.68 -18.19
C ARG A 1057 17.67 -18.07 -17.92
N GLU A 1058 17.19 -18.74 -18.96
CA GLU A 1058 16.53 -20.07 -18.91
C GLU A 1058 17.40 -21.20 -18.33
N LEU A 1059 18.72 -21.01 -18.33
CA LEU A 1059 19.68 -22.06 -17.94
C LEU A 1059 19.74 -22.31 -16.42
N VAL A 1060 19.35 -21.33 -15.59
CA VAL A 1060 19.50 -21.38 -14.11
C VAL A 1060 18.38 -22.17 -13.43
N LEU A 1061 17.14 -22.02 -13.91
CA LEU A 1061 15.96 -22.73 -13.39
C LEU A 1061 16.12 -24.26 -13.57
N MET A 1062 16.65 -24.66 -14.72
CA MET A 1062 16.91 -26.05 -15.09
C MET A 1062 17.89 -26.77 -14.14
N VAL A 1063 18.82 -26.03 -13.51
CA VAL A 1063 19.81 -26.60 -12.58
C VAL A 1063 19.22 -26.86 -11.18
N SER A 1064 18.24 -26.06 -10.73
CA SER A 1064 17.64 -26.19 -9.40
C SER A 1064 16.69 -27.39 -9.29
N CYS A 1065 15.87 -27.62 -10.31
CA CYS A 1065 15.02 -28.81 -10.42
C CYS A 1065 15.87 -30.10 -10.41
N ALA A 1066 17.04 -30.06 -11.04
CA ALA A 1066 17.98 -31.19 -11.04
C ALA A 1066 18.49 -31.54 -9.62
N HIS A 1067 18.56 -30.59 -8.67
CA HIS A 1067 19.02 -30.84 -7.30
C HIS A 1067 17.98 -31.54 -6.42
N VAL A 1068 16.70 -31.10 -6.48
CA VAL A 1068 15.60 -31.71 -5.73
C VAL A 1068 15.32 -33.13 -6.23
N VAL A 1069 15.27 -33.30 -7.56
CA VAL A 1069 15.13 -34.61 -8.21
C VAL A 1069 16.32 -35.50 -7.86
N ARG A 1070 17.53 -34.96 -7.72
CA ARG A 1070 18.69 -35.73 -7.26
C ARG A 1070 18.51 -36.28 -5.84
N ARG A 1071 17.99 -35.51 -4.86
CA ARG A 1071 17.84 -35.98 -3.45
C ARG A 1071 16.80 -37.09 -3.30
N ARG A 1072 15.76 -37.13 -4.14
CA ARG A 1072 14.70 -38.16 -4.09
C ARG A 1072 14.89 -39.30 -5.10
N MET A 1073 15.39 -39.04 -6.32
CA MET A 1073 15.44 -39.98 -7.46
C MET A 1073 16.85 -40.27 -8.05
N GLY A 1074 17.88 -39.45 -7.78
CA GLY A 1074 19.28 -39.70 -8.18
C GLY A 1074 19.75 -39.12 -9.53
N ILE A 1075 21.04 -39.27 -9.86
CA ILE A 1075 21.74 -38.47 -10.90
C ILE A 1075 21.55 -38.93 -12.35
N ARG A 1076 21.19 -40.19 -12.60
CA ARG A 1076 21.08 -40.73 -13.98
C ARG A 1076 19.93 -40.12 -14.78
N VAL A 1077 18.84 -39.73 -14.12
CA VAL A 1077 17.65 -39.14 -14.75
C VAL A 1077 17.94 -37.73 -15.27
N VAL A 1078 18.80 -36.98 -14.59
CA VAL A 1078 19.17 -35.60 -14.95
C VAL A 1078 19.94 -35.53 -16.28
N LEU A 1079 20.84 -36.47 -16.55
CA LEU A 1079 21.70 -36.45 -17.75
C LEU A 1079 20.93 -36.67 -19.07
N ARG A 1080 19.82 -37.42 -19.04
CA ARG A 1080 19.04 -37.75 -20.25
C ARG A 1080 18.23 -36.56 -20.77
N ILE A 1081 17.89 -35.62 -19.90
CA ILE A 1081 17.05 -34.45 -20.20
C ILE A 1081 17.88 -33.29 -20.77
N GLY A 1082 19.20 -33.21 -20.47
CA GLY A 1082 20.05 -32.07 -20.83
C GLY A 1082 20.62 -32.02 -22.26
N ALA A 1083 20.62 -33.13 -23.02
CA ALA A 1083 21.35 -33.22 -24.30
C ALA A 1083 20.83 -32.35 -25.48
N PRO A 1084 19.52 -32.24 -25.75
CA PRO A 1084 18.99 -31.45 -26.88
C PRO A 1084 19.27 -29.94 -26.73
N ILE A 1085 19.27 -29.47 -25.48
CA ILE A 1085 19.50 -28.07 -25.11
C ILE A 1085 20.92 -27.63 -25.48
N GLY A 1086 21.89 -28.55 -25.44
CA GLY A 1086 23.28 -28.26 -25.81
C GLY A 1086 23.50 -28.00 -27.31
N ILE A 1087 22.69 -28.60 -28.20
CA ILE A 1087 22.85 -28.48 -29.66
C ILE A 1087 22.35 -27.11 -30.16
N ASP A 1088 21.22 -26.64 -29.63
CA ASP A 1088 20.61 -25.36 -30.01
C ASP A 1088 21.47 -24.15 -29.60
N LEU A 1089 22.18 -24.30 -28.47
CA LEU A 1089 23.16 -23.33 -27.99
C LEU A 1089 24.36 -23.18 -28.95
N LEU A 1090 24.73 -24.26 -29.65
CA LEU A 1090 25.89 -24.30 -30.55
C LEU A 1090 25.60 -23.54 -31.87
N ILE A 1091 24.46 -23.80 -32.50
CA ILE A 1091 24.05 -23.20 -33.78
C ILE A 1091 23.89 -21.68 -33.64
N SER A 1092 23.34 -21.23 -32.51
CA SER A 1092 23.12 -19.82 -32.21
C SER A 1092 24.40 -18.98 -32.12
N ASN A 1093 25.58 -19.60 -32.02
CA ASN A 1093 26.87 -18.94 -31.79
C ASN A 1093 27.90 -19.16 -32.92
N ILE A 1094 27.44 -19.60 -34.10
CA ILE A 1094 28.31 -19.95 -35.23
C ILE A 1094 29.13 -18.77 -35.78
N VAL A 1095 28.66 -17.51 -35.64
CA VAL A 1095 29.35 -16.30 -36.10
C VAL A 1095 30.74 -16.16 -35.47
N TYR A 1096 30.87 -16.48 -34.19
CA TYR A 1096 32.12 -16.35 -33.46
C TYR A 1096 33.17 -17.37 -33.93
N LEU A 1097 32.71 -18.56 -34.35
CA LEU A 1097 33.59 -19.57 -34.93
C LEU A 1097 34.14 -19.12 -36.29
N ILE A 1098 33.35 -18.40 -37.09
CA ILE A 1098 33.79 -17.90 -38.39
C ILE A 1098 34.76 -16.72 -38.25
N ILE A 1099 34.48 -15.78 -37.33
CA ILE A 1099 35.33 -14.58 -37.12
C ILE A 1099 36.66 -14.93 -36.41
N PHE A 1100 36.64 -15.82 -35.42
CA PHE A 1100 37.81 -16.07 -34.55
C PHE A 1100 38.46 -17.46 -34.71
N GLY A 1101 37.83 -18.40 -35.44
CA GLY A 1101 38.31 -19.78 -35.60
C GLY A 1101 38.02 -20.69 -34.38
N ALA A 1102 38.15 -22.00 -34.56
CA ALA A 1102 37.84 -23.04 -33.56
C ALA A 1102 39.03 -23.36 -32.61
N PRO A 1103 38.79 -23.85 -31.35
CA PRO A 1103 37.57 -24.56 -30.93
C PRO A 1103 36.82 -24.08 -29.64
N PHE A 1104 35.49 -24.16 -29.74
CA PHE A 1104 34.46 -24.50 -28.75
C PHE A 1104 34.52 -23.92 -27.32
N CYS A 1105 33.86 -22.77 -27.11
CA CYS A 1105 32.85 -22.52 -26.08
C CYS A 1105 32.61 -21.00 -25.95
N THR A 1106 31.34 -20.58 -25.97
CA THR A 1106 30.90 -19.18 -25.99
C THR A 1106 31.47 -18.26 -24.89
N PRO A 1107 31.76 -18.72 -23.65
CA PRO A 1107 32.42 -17.89 -22.65
C PRO A 1107 33.95 -17.88 -22.81
N LEU A 1108 34.53 -18.98 -23.30
CA LEU A 1108 35.97 -19.10 -23.51
C LEU A 1108 36.48 -18.28 -24.70
N CYS A 1109 35.67 -18.08 -25.74
CA CYS A 1109 36.05 -17.26 -26.89
C CYS A 1109 36.31 -15.79 -26.52
N VAL A 1110 35.53 -15.23 -25.59
CA VAL A 1110 35.73 -13.87 -25.06
C VAL A 1110 36.99 -13.80 -24.20
N LEU A 1111 37.26 -14.83 -23.39
CA LEU A 1111 38.49 -14.97 -22.61
C LEU A 1111 39.73 -15.13 -23.49
N ILE A 1112 39.64 -15.88 -24.60
CA ILE A 1112 40.74 -16.07 -25.58
C ILE A 1112 40.97 -14.80 -26.40
N LEU A 1113 39.93 -14.03 -26.70
CA LEU A 1113 40.03 -12.68 -27.24
C LEU A 1113 40.84 -11.78 -26.30
N PHE A 1114 40.54 -11.79 -24.99
CA PHE A 1114 41.37 -11.11 -23.99
C PHE A 1114 42.82 -11.63 -23.97
N TRP A 1115 43.00 -12.94 -24.15
CA TRP A 1115 44.29 -13.62 -24.05
C TRP A 1115 45.23 -13.37 -25.25
N ARG A 1116 44.71 -13.26 -26.48
CA ARG A 1116 45.49 -13.00 -27.70
C ARG A 1116 45.70 -11.52 -28.02
N VAL A 1117 44.89 -10.64 -27.44
CA VAL A 1117 44.84 -9.20 -27.77
C VAL A 1117 45.61 -8.34 -26.75
N ALA A 1118 45.97 -8.87 -25.58
CA ALA A 1118 46.78 -8.19 -24.57
C ALA A 1118 48.30 -8.43 -24.79
N PRO A 1119 49.15 -7.39 -24.81
CA PRO A 1119 50.60 -7.57 -24.86
C PRO A 1119 51.12 -8.10 -23.52
N THR A 1120 52.13 -8.97 -23.59
CA THR A 1120 52.84 -9.65 -22.49
C THR A 1120 53.30 -8.73 -21.33
N GLU A 1121 53.36 -7.42 -21.55
CA GLU A 1121 53.69 -6.39 -20.56
C GLU A 1121 52.58 -6.19 -19.49
N VAL A 1122 51.30 -6.30 -19.86
CA VAL A 1122 50.18 -6.18 -18.89
C VAL A 1122 50.15 -7.36 -17.93
N LEU A 1123 50.55 -8.54 -18.42
CA LEU A 1123 50.69 -9.74 -17.59
C LEU A 1123 51.82 -9.58 -16.56
N ARG A 1124 52.94 -8.94 -16.92
CA ARG A 1124 54.03 -8.62 -15.97
C ARG A 1124 53.60 -7.58 -14.94
N TYR A 1125 52.73 -6.63 -15.30
CA TYR A 1125 52.21 -5.65 -14.36
C TYR A 1125 51.24 -6.28 -13.34
N VAL A 1126 50.38 -7.21 -13.77
CA VAL A 1126 49.44 -7.92 -12.89
C VAL A 1126 50.16 -8.96 -12.02
N LEU A 1127 51.19 -9.64 -12.54
CA LEU A 1127 52.00 -10.60 -11.77
C LEU A 1127 52.95 -9.93 -10.76
N ARG A 1128 53.43 -8.69 -11.02
CA ARG A 1128 54.29 -7.97 -10.06
C ARG A 1128 53.56 -7.43 -8.83
N LYS A 1129 52.22 -7.42 -8.81
CA LYS A 1129 51.43 -7.04 -7.62
C LYS A 1129 50.96 -8.24 -6.77
N ARG A 1130 51.43 -9.46 -7.08
CA ARG A 1130 51.33 -10.64 -6.21
C ARG A 1130 52.70 -11.28 -6.01
N ILE A 1131 53.61 -10.53 -5.37
CA ILE A 1131 54.60 -11.05 -4.41
C ILE A 1131 54.59 -10.09 -3.23
#